data_AF-A0A7X0RHV2-F1
#
_entry.id   AF-A0A7X0RHV2-F1
#
_cell.length_a   1.000
_cell.length_b   1.000
_cell.length_c   1.000
_cell.angle_alpha   90.00
_cell.angle_beta   90.00
_cell.angle_gamma   90.00
#
_symmetry.space_group_name_H-M   'P 1'
#
loop_
_entity.id
_entity.type
_entity.pdbx_description
1 polymer ?
#
loop_
_entity_poly.entity_id
_entity_poly.type
_entity_poly.pdbx_seq_one_letter_code
_entity_poly.pdbx_strand_id
1 'polypeptide(L)'
;MSRPLRRFAAVVTLVLTAGALAPLGITSAGAAADDQLFRPAPSVRLDGAKVRVSPEHYSAVTVDLAGLRTTLGAAPRGRTAAPLVLRVPTPAGGTERFAVRRTQVMQPALAAAHPELATYAGRSLDHAGTTIALDLTPMGFHAQVRGPQGQGSWYVDPAYDRRGTTTHLAYYASSVERGPQDFVERESRQVSRAVTQRAAQQAAGRTTASRTRPGGLVKQRTYRLALTSDPTYAAYFGSENVLAEKVTLINRVNQVYNDDTAIRLQLVDGEDQLNFDTDAKATGPNGPCGENACFTAKQLAACDIGTLGRNRTVLGELIGAGNYDIGHIVLGVNGGGVAWLGVVGADYKAGGCTGLPQPQGDFMALDYVAHEMGHQFDGNHTFNGVQYACGGPNRAGGASVEPGSGSSIMAYAGICLQDDLQPHTDPYFSQRTIAEVSSYTTRALRPVAEVQNVSLAGFDTDGETISLAYGTGGGTPVTLTRGVDYDAAHLEAAIEAQTGRDVTVVGWGYDPMGSYRSYPAKKTLPNDTGFQVIFSPKLLPRGAPADSVDMAPLQVTSTSPGVSTHVAETARGGPAGNAGNTVVETANHAPVVSAPANRTIPRQTPFRLTGRGIDPDGDALTYLWEQNDIGRAGQGTKLVSNTKVWGPLFRVFGTYADVSDEATQQTPSPGENTATGSPTRVFPDLKQVLANNTNAKDGTCPRVAPPGDVSTYTPVKRRIVNCFSEFLPTGDYRGRRGTSAKHPAMHFRLTARDGFADGGGTAHDDVRLRISRTAGPFLVTSQRAKGTSVRAGKPMSVTWKVNGTRPLAARVRILLSTDGGSTWSTVLTPGTANDGSARVQLPRDATSRARIMVEAVDNYFFDVNDRDFRIRARGGSRG
;
A
#
# COMPACT_ATOMS: atom_id res chain seq x y z
N MET A 1 15.66 5.56 -73.76
CA MET A 1 15.08 6.39 -74.84
C MET A 1 13.60 6.58 -74.54
N SER A 2 12.95 7.75 -74.46
CA SER A 2 13.30 9.17 -74.41
C SER A 2 11.97 9.88 -74.02
N ARG A 3 12.01 11.01 -73.30
CA ARG A 3 10.90 11.97 -73.07
C ARG A 3 10.29 12.49 -74.43
N PRO A 4 9.18 13.29 -74.55
CA PRO A 4 8.60 14.29 -73.59
C PRO A 4 7.07 14.72 -73.65
N LEU A 5 6.64 15.42 -72.58
CA LEU A 5 5.90 16.73 -72.40
C LEU A 5 4.54 17.18 -73.05
N ARG A 6 3.70 17.78 -72.15
CA ARG A 6 2.81 19.02 -72.21
C ARG A 6 1.47 18.96 -73.00
N ARG A 7 0.33 19.58 -72.58
CA ARG A 7 0.02 21.01 -72.21
C ARG A 7 -1.34 21.23 -71.46
N PHE A 8 -1.38 22.29 -70.62
CA PHE A 8 -2.36 23.39 -70.31
C PHE A 8 -3.92 23.28 -70.32
N ALA A 9 -4.59 23.89 -69.32
CA ALA A 9 -5.34 25.18 -69.37
C ALA A 9 -6.10 25.54 -68.05
N ALA A 10 -6.29 26.84 -67.77
CA ALA A 10 -6.88 27.49 -66.56
C ALA A 10 -8.43 27.62 -66.62
N VAL A 11 -9.21 27.94 -65.56
CA VAL A 11 -9.45 29.28 -64.97
C VAL A 11 -10.34 29.22 -63.69
N VAL A 12 -9.91 29.98 -62.66
CA VAL A 12 -10.55 30.75 -61.55
C VAL A 12 -12.01 30.51 -61.08
N THR A 13 -12.18 30.39 -59.74
CA THR A 13 -13.35 30.91 -58.98
C THR A 13 -12.96 31.41 -57.57
N LEU A 14 -13.61 32.51 -57.15
CA LEU A 14 -13.40 33.32 -55.93
C LEU A 14 -13.92 32.65 -54.63
N VAL A 15 -13.29 33.01 -53.52
CA VAL A 15 -13.46 32.51 -52.14
C VAL A 15 -14.50 33.31 -51.35
N LEU A 16 -15.27 32.63 -50.49
CA LEU A 16 -15.88 33.18 -49.26
C LEU A 16 -15.86 32.12 -48.15
N THR A 17 -15.47 32.57 -46.96
CA THR A 17 -14.86 31.83 -45.86
C THR A 17 -15.86 31.27 -44.85
N ALA A 18 -15.64 30.03 -44.40
CA ALA A 18 -16.20 29.47 -43.18
C ALA A 18 -15.06 29.24 -42.17
N GLY A 19 -15.13 29.92 -41.03
CA GLY A 19 -14.19 29.75 -39.92
C GLY A 19 -14.35 28.37 -39.27
N ALA A 20 -13.32 27.54 -39.39
CA ALA A 20 -13.19 26.31 -38.63
C ALA A 20 -12.49 26.60 -37.29
N LEU A 21 -13.20 26.34 -36.19
CA LEU A 21 -12.57 26.13 -34.88
C LEU A 21 -11.73 24.86 -34.98
N ALA A 22 -10.41 25.02 -34.92
CA ALA A 22 -9.47 23.91 -34.87
C ALA A 22 -9.62 23.15 -33.53
N PRO A 23 -9.51 21.82 -33.53
CA PRO A 23 -9.27 21.09 -32.29
C PRO A 23 -7.91 21.52 -31.75
N LEU A 24 -7.85 21.85 -30.46
CA LEU A 24 -6.61 21.97 -29.71
C LEU A 24 -5.90 20.61 -29.77
N GLY A 25 -4.99 20.46 -30.72
CA GLY A 25 -4.10 19.33 -30.80
C GLY A 25 -3.20 19.34 -29.58
N ILE A 26 -3.22 18.24 -28.82
CA ILE A 26 -2.18 17.92 -27.87
C ILE A 26 -0.90 17.75 -28.70
N THR A 27 -0.04 18.76 -28.71
CA THR A 27 1.29 18.63 -29.28
C THR A 27 2.13 17.82 -28.30
N SER A 28 2.18 16.50 -28.49
CA SER A 28 3.25 15.68 -27.90
C SER A 28 4.55 16.10 -28.57
N ALA A 29 5.38 16.86 -27.83
CA ALA A 29 6.75 17.06 -28.23
C ALA A 29 7.43 15.69 -28.20
N GLY A 30 7.78 15.16 -29.37
CA GLY A 30 8.69 14.02 -29.46
C GLY A 30 9.92 14.28 -28.60
N ALA A 31 10.56 13.23 -28.09
CA ALA A 31 11.95 13.34 -27.71
C ALA A 31 12.62 13.84 -28.98
N ALA A 32 13.14 15.07 -28.97
CA ALA A 32 13.87 15.55 -30.12
C ALA A 32 14.97 14.51 -30.39
N ALA A 33 15.29 14.24 -31.66
CA ALA A 33 16.41 13.37 -32.00
C ALA A 33 17.74 13.81 -31.31
N ASP A 34 17.75 15.02 -30.74
CA ASP A 34 18.85 15.68 -30.06
C ASP A 34 18.77 15.65 -28.51
N ASP A 35 17.86 14.91 -27.87
CA ASP A 35 17.89 14.74 -26.40
C ASP A 35 19.17 14.01 -25.98
N GLN A 36 20.05 14.70 -25.25
CA GLN A 36 21.36 14.17 -24.89
C GLN A 36 21.28 13.08 -23.81
N LEU A 37 20.24 13.10 -22.96
CA LEU A 37 20.07 12.19 -21.82
C LEU A 37 19.33 10.91 -22.21
N PHE A 38 18.30 11.01 -23.06
CA PHE A 38 17.46 9.90 -23.48
C PHE A 38 17.36 9.81 -25.01
N ARG A 39 18.20 8.98 -25.63
CA ARG A 39 18.24 8.83 -27.09
C ARG A 39 17.37 7.66 -27.53
N PRO A 40 16.46 7.82 -28.52
CA PRO A 40 15.67 6.71 -29.03
C PRO A 40 16.54 5.52 -29.49
N ALA A 41 16.17 4.31 -29.11
CA ALA A 41 16.86 3.07 -29.45
C ALA A 41 15.91 2.04 -30.10
N PRO A 42 15.33 2.34 -31.28
CA PRO A 42 14.26 1.53 -31.88
C PRO A 42 14.69 0.12 -32.33
N SER A 43 15.99 -0.17 -32.36
CA SER A 43 16.55 -1.45 -32.81
C SER A 43 16.91 -2.42 -31.67
N VAL A 44 16.51 -2.12 -30.43
CA VAL A 44 16.78 -2.99 -29.27
C VAL A 44 16.11 -4.35 -29.45
N ARG A 45 16.85 -5.41 -29.14
CA ARG A 45 16.34 -6.78 -29.06
C ARG A 45 16.38 -7.24 -27.61
N LEU A 46 15.25 -7.70 -27.10
CA LEU A 46 15.14 -8.25 -25.75
C LEU A 46 15.40 -9.76 -25.82
N ASP A 47 16.66 -10.15 -25.67
CA ASP A 47 17.08 -11.55 -25.66
C ASP A 47 18.13 -11.84 -24.57
N GLY A 48 18.23 -13.12 -24.17
CA GLY A 48 19.24 -13.61 -23.23
C GLY A 48 18.82 -13.67 -21.75
N ALA A 49 19.75 -14.13 -20.90
CA ALA A 49 19.55 -14.21 -19.45
C ALA A 49 19.49 -12.82 -18.81
N LYS A 50 18.76 -12.68 -17.68
CA LYS A 50 18.64 -11.43 -16.91
C LYS A 50 17.95 -10.29 -17.68
N VAL A 51 17.03 -10.58 -18.60
CA VAL A 51 16.08 -9.55 -19.06
C VAL A 51 15.21 -9.18 -17.85
N ARG A 52 15.18 -7.89 -17.48
CA ARG A 52 14.44 -7.40 -16.32
C ARG A 52 12.95 -7.40 -16.58
N VAL A 53 12.56 -6.95 -17.78
CA VAL A 53 11.16 -6.85 -18.20
C VAL A 53 11.00 -7.09 -19.70
N SER A 54 9.92 -7.79 -20.08
CA SER A 54 9.62 -8.16 -21.47
C SER A 54 8.23 -7.66 -21.89
N PRO A 55 8.06 -6.36 -22.17
CA PRO A 55 6.78 -5.81 -22.63
C PRO A 55 6.48 -6.11 -24.11
N GLU A 56 5.23 -6.46 -24.42
CA GLU A 56 4.59 -6.51 -25.75
C GLU A 56 4.63 -5.13 -26.45
N HIS A 57 4.49 -4.04 -25.70
CA HIS A 57 4.49 -2.67 -26.21
C HIS A 57 5.38 -1.75 -25.37
N TYR A 58 6.35 -1.11 -26.01
CA TYR A 58 7.31 -0.21 -25.36
C TYR A 58 7.94 0.77 -26.34
N SER A 59 8.55 1.82 -25.79
CA SER A 59 9.53 2.69 -26.44
C SER A 59 10.89 2.44 -25.81
N ALA A 60 11.91 2.09 -26.60
CA ALA A 60 13.26 1.87 -26.09
C ALA A 60 14.13 3.11 -26.24
N VAL A 61 14.97 3.37 -25.24
CA VAL A 61 15.93 4.47 -25.21
C VAL A 61 17.30 4.02 -24.70
N THR A 62 18.35 4.67 -25.19
CA THR A 62 19.69 4.63 -24.58
C THR A 62 19.83 5.82 -23.64
N VAL A 63 20.17 5.55 -22.40
CA VAL A 63 20.33 6.54 -21.32
C VAL A 63 21.81 6.89 -21.14
N ASP A 64 22.13 8.18 -21.16
CA ASP A 64 23.42 8.69 -20.67
C ASP A 64 23.40 8.76 -19.14
N LEU A 65 23.79 7.66 -18.48
CA LEU A 65 23.78 7.55 -17.02
C LEU A 65 24.69 8.58 -16.34
N ALA A 66 25.78 9.00 -16.98
CA ALA A 66 26.72 9.99 -16.42
C ALA A 66 26.14 11.41 -16.50
N GLY A 67 25.59 11.77 -17.67
CA GLY A 67 24.87 13.03 -17.85
C GLY A 67 23.64 13.12 -16.95
N LEU A 68 22.90 12.02 -16.80
CA LEU A 68 21.73 11.96 -15.93
C LEU A 68 22.10 12.10 -14.46
N ARG A 69 23.19 11.45 -14.00
CA ARG A 69 23.72 11.61 -12.64
C ARG A 69 24.11 13.06 -12.35
N THR A 70 24.75 13.73 -13.31
CA THR A 70 25.11 15.15 -13.20
C THR A 70 23.87 16.04 -13.10
N THR A 71 22.90 15.81 -13.98
CA THR A 71 21.65 16.59 -14.05
C THR A 71 20.82 16.44 -12.77
N LEU A 72 20.57 15.19 -12.36
CA LEU A 72 19.80 14.88 -11.16
C LEU A 72 20.52 15.29 -9.87
N GLY A 73 21.86 15.30 -9.86
CA GLY A 73 22.67 15.79 -8.74
C GLY A 73 22.38 17.25 -8.37
N ALA A 74 21.85 18.05 -9.30
CA ALA A 74 21.43 19.43 -9.06
C ALA A 74 20.00 19.56 -8.48
N ALA A 75 19.24 18.46 -8.38
CA ALA A 75 17.88 18.50 -7.83
C ALA A 75 17.91 18.93 -6.36
N PRO A 76 17.13 19.94 -5.96
CA PRO A 76 17.12 20.41 -4.58
C PRO A 76 16.40 19.42 -3.65
N ARG A 77 16.61 19.61 -2.34
CA ARG A 77 15.82 19.00 -1.27
C ARG A 77 14.77 19.99 -0.76
N GLY A 78 13.61 19.52 -0.30
CA GLY A 78 12.58 20.34 0.35
C GLY A 78 11.88 21.34 -0.59
N ARG A 79 10.96 22.16 -0.06
CA ARG A 79 10.07 23.06 -0.84
C ARG A 79 10.66 24.41 -1.24
N THR A 80 11.70 24.90 -0.56
CA THR A 80 12.12 26.31 -0.64
C THR A 80 12.86 26.65 -1.94
N ALA A 81 13.60 25.70 -2.52
CA ALA A 81 14.28 25.89 -3.80
C ALA A 81 13.39 25.48 -4.98
N ALA A 82 13.58 26.09 -6.15
CA ALA A 82 12.85 25.70 -7.37
C ALA A 82 13.19 24.26 -7.78
N PRO A 83 12.20 23.41 -8.10
CA PRO A 83 12.46 22.01 -8.46
C PRO A 83 13.23 21.90 -9.78
N LEU A 84 13.97 20.80 -9.94
CA LEU A 84 14.59 20.46 -11.22
C LEU A 84 13.51 20.00 -12.20
N VAL A 85 13.49 20.51 -13.42
CA VAL A 85 12.59 19.99 -14.47
C VAL A 85 13.31 18.90 -15.25
N LEU A 86 12.86 17.66 -15.12
CA LEU A 86 13.35 16.50 -15.88
C LEU A 86 12.34 16.11 -16.96
N ARG A 87 12.84 15.80 -18.16
CA ARG A 87 12.05 15.18 -19.24
C ARG A 87 12.24 13.67 -19.18
N VAL A 88 11.15 12.92 -19.04
CA VAL A 88 11.19 11.45 -18.92
C VAL A 88 10.52 10.82 -20.14
N PRO A 89 11.14 9.82 -20.79
CA PRO A 89 10.56 9.11 -21.94
C PRO A 89 9.22 8.48 -21.62
N THR A 90 8.27 8.50 -22.57
CA THR A 90 6.95 7.88 -22.38
C THR A 90 6.77 6.62 -23.23
N PRO A 91 5.84 5.70 -22.86
CA PRO A 91 5.57 4.49 -23.64
C PRO A 91 5.08 4.75 -25.07
N ALA A 92 4.44 5.88 -25.31
CA ALA A 92 3.98 6.28 -26.64
C ALA A 92 5.10 6.89 -27.51
N GLY A 93 6.34 6.90 -27.00
CA GLY A 93 7.41 7.77 -27.49
C GLY A 93 7.24 9.20 -26.98
N GLY A 94 8.20 10.08 -27.23
CA GLY A 94 8.15 11.43 -26.67
C GLY A 94 8.70 11.51 -25.24
N THR A 95 8.52 12.68 -24.61
CA THR A 95 8.86 12.89 -23.19
C THR A 95 7.74 13.64 -22.47
N GLU A 96 7.62 13.41 -21.16
CA GLU A 96 6.79 14.17 -20.24
C GLU A 96 7.67 14.94 -19.23
N ARG A 97 7.25 16.15 -18.83
CA ARG A 97 8.02 17.02 -17.93
C ARG A 97 7.60 16.80 -16.48
N PHE A 98 8.59 16.58 -15.62
CA PHE A 98 8.40 16.43 -14.18
C PHE A 98 9.20 17.47 -13.41
N ALA A 99 8.56 18.10 -12.42
CA ALA A 99 9.24 18.87 -11.38
C ALA A 99 9.71 17.89 -10.29
N VAL A 100 11.02 17.65 -10.23
CA VAL A 100 11.69 16.62 -9.44
C VAL A 100 12.51 17.24 -8.31
N ARG A 101 12.51 16.57 -7.16
CA ARG A 101 13.30 16.87 -5.97
C ARG A 101 14.01 15.64 -5.47
N ARG A 102 15.17 15.83 -4.84
CA ARG A 102 15.94 14.73 -4.25
C ARG A 102 15.27 14.25 -2.97
N THR A 103 14.99 12.95 -2.90
CA THR A 103 14.55 12.26 -1.68
C THR A 103 15.73 11.55 -1.03
N GLN A 104 15.53 10.97 0.15
CA GLN A 104 16.60 10.31 0.87
C GLN A 104 16.10 9.01 1.51
N VAL A 105 16.53 7.89 0.92
CA VAL A 105 16.25 6.52 1.38
C VAL A 105 17.39 5.96 2.24
N MET A 106 18.56 6.58 2.26
CA MET A 106 19.70 6.14 3.07
C MET A 106 20.08 7.22 4.09
N GLN A 107 20.49 6.83 5.29
CA GLN A 107 21.08 7.75 6.25
C GLN A 107 22.37 8.41 5.70
N PRO A 108 22.79 9.57 6.25
CA PRO A 108 23.85 10.37 5.65
C PRO A 108 25.19 9.66 5.45
N ALA A 109 25.64 8.80 6.37
CA ALA A 109 26.93 8.12 6.23
C ALA A 109 26.86 7.02 5.17
N LEU A 110 25.79 6.21 5.15
CA LEU A 110 25.54 5.23 4.10
C LEU A 110 25.42 5.90 2.72
N ALA A 111 24.69 7.01 2.62
CA ALA A 111 24.56 7.76 1.38
C ALA A 111 25.89 8.38 0.91
N ALA A 112 26.78 8.75 1.83
CA ALA A 112 28.11 9.25 1.51
C ALA A 112 29.06 8.11 1.07
N ALA A 113 28.91 6.91 1.63
CA ALA A 113 29.64 5.71 1.21
C ALA A 113 29.18 5.20 -0.18
N HIS A 114 27.91 5.40 -0.52
CA HIS A 114 27.29 4.99 -1.78
C HIS A 114 26.70 6.15 -2.59
N PRO A 115 27.52 7.12 -3.06
CA PRO A 115 27.05 8.27 -3.82
C PRO A 115 26.46 7.90 -5.19
N GLU A 116 26.72 6.69 -5.68
CA GLU A 116 26.17 6.12 -6.91
C GLU A 116 24.69 5.76 -6.81
N LEU A 117 24.13 5.67 -5.59
CA LEU A 117 22.74 5.39 -5.27
C LEU A 117 22.00 6.68 -4.91
N ALA A 118 21.02 7.08 -5.73
CA ALA A 118 20.24 8.30 -5.48
C ALA A 118 18.77 8.13 -5.83
N THR A 119 17.90 8.72 -5.00
CA THR A 119 16.45 8.67 -5.14
C THR A 119 15.86 10.06 -5.26
N TYR A 120 14.76 10.17 -6.00
CA TYR A 120 14.05 11.40 -6.26
C TYR A 120 12.56 11.15 -6.35
N ALA A 121 11.77 12.21 -6.17
CA ALA A 121 10.34 12.18 -6.39
C ALA A 121 9.87 13.51 -6.98
N GLY A 122 8.73 13.51 -7.64
CA GLY A 122 8.23 14.70 -8.32
C GLY A 122 6.78 14.60 -8.75
N ARG A 123 6.35 15.63 -9.48
CA ARG A 123 5.02 15.70 -10.09
C ARG A 123 5.11 16.13 -11.54
N SER A 124 4.16 15.65 -12.34
CA SER A 124 4.04 16.06 -13.73
C SER A 124 3.65 17.53 -13.82
N LEU A 125 4.29 18.24 -14.75
CA LEU A 125 3.91 19.60 -15.15
C LEU A 125 2.89 19.60 -16.30
N ASP A 126 2.65 18.43 -16.90
CA ASP A 126 1.82 18.26 -18.08
C ASP A 126 0.47 17.62 -17.73
N HIS A 127 0.40 16.81 -16.66
CA HIS A 127 -0.81 16.13 -16.18
C HIS A 127 -1.03 16.31 -14.68
N ALA A 128 -2.13 16.98 -14.33
CA ALA A 128 -2.48 17.24 -12.93
C ALA A 128 -2.75 15.93 -12.15
N GLY A 129 -2.25 15.87 -10.92
CA GLY A 129 -2.39 14.71 -10.02
C GLY A 129 -1.44 13.55 -10.32
N THR A 130 -0.56 13.69 -11.31
CA THR A 130 0.42 12.67 -11.67
C THR A 130 1.73 12.88 -10.94
N THR A 131 2.20 11.81 -10.29
CA THR A 131 3.42 11.78 -9.49
C THR A 131 4.46 10.88 -10.15
N ILE A 132 5.72 11.10 -9.81
CA ILE A 132 6.84 10.27 -10.24
C ILE A 132 7.74 9.93 -9.06
N ALA A 133 8.17 8.68 -8.95
CA ALA A 133 9.30 8.26 -8.15
C ALA A 133 10.44 7.84 -9.07
N LEU A 134 11.66 8.24 -8.75
CA LEU A 134 12.85 7.97 -9.56
C LEU A 134 13.95 7.41 -8.68
N ASP A 135 14.77 6.53 -9.25
CA ASP A 135 16.08 6.22 -8.71
C ASP A 135 17.12 6.03 -9.81
N LEU A 136 18.35 6.35 -9.46
CA LEU A 136 19.52 6.12 -10.29
C LEU A 136 20.49 5.31 -9.46
N THR A 137 20.69 4.06 -9.86
CA THR A 137 21.55 3.10 -9.18
C THR A 137 22.57 2.53 -10.17
N PRO A 138 23.52 1.70 -9.73
CA PRO A 138 24.36 0.96 -10.66
C PRO A 138 23.60 0.05 -11.62
N MET A 139 22.37 -0.34 -11.30
CA MET A 139 21.53 -1.16 -12.20
C MET A 139 20.99 -0.34 -13.38
N GLY A 140 20.82 0.97 -13.20
CA GLY A 140 20.37 1.89 -14.23
C GLY A 140 19.46 2.97 -13.66
N PHE A 141 18.67 3.59 -14.54
CA PHE A 141 17.66 4.58 -14.22
C PHE A 141 16.29 3.91 -14.12
N HIS A 142 15.59 4.12 -13.02
CA HIS A 142 14.21 3.71 -12.85
C HIS A 142 13.32 4.95 -12.72
N ALA A 143 12.18 4.93 -13.41
CA ALA A 143 11.13 5.93 -13.29
C ALA A 143 9.77 5.26 -13.17
N GLN A 144 8.98 5.71 -12.20
CA GLN A 144 7.67 5.15 -11.91
C GLN A 144 6.64 6.27 -11.89
N VAL A 145 5.75 6.30 -12.88
CA VAL A 145 4.76 7.36 -13.04
C VAL A 145 3.36 6.85 -12.70
N ARG A 146 2.69 7.58 -11.81
CA ARG A 146 1.37 7.24 -11.31
C ARG A 146 0.45 8.43 -11.39
N GLY A 147 -0.59 8.30 -12.22
CA GLY A 147 -1.66 9.28 -12.36
C GLY A 147 -2.97 8.85 -11.71
N PRO A 148 -3.94 9.77 -11.61
CA PRO A 148 -5.29 9.44 -11.18
C PRO A 148 -5.95 8.44 -12.13
N GLN A 149 -7.02 7.79 -11.65
CA GLN A 149 -7.74 6.76 -12.40
C GLN A 149 -8.05 7.21 -13.84
N GLY A 150 -7.62 6.41 -14.82
CA GLY A 150 -7.81 6.67 -16.25
C GLY A 150 -6.59 7.20 -17.00
N GLN A 151 -5.50 7.59 -16.32
CA GLN A 151 -4.27 8.03 -16.99
C GLN A 151 -3.26 6.92 -17.28
N GLY A 152 -3.40 5.74 -16.65
CA GLY A 152 -2.51 4.58 -16.82
C GLY A 152 -1.14 4.80 -16.17
N SER A 153 -0.70 3.83 -15.35
CA SER A 153 0.67 3.86 -14.81
C SER A 153 1.68 3.45 -15.88
N TRP A 154 2.85 4.09 -15.88
CA TRP A 154 3.93 3.80 -16.82
C TRP A 154 5.32 3.99 -16.21
N TYR A 155 6.32 3.46 -16.90
CA TYR A 155 7.64 3.15 -16.33
C TYR A 155 8.75 3.53 -17.29
N VAL A 156 9.95 3.69 -16.75
CA VAL A 156 11.21 3.57 -17.49
C VAL A 156 12.13 2.69 -16.66
N ASP A 157 12.42 1.48 -17.12
CA ASP A 157 13.28 0.53 -16.39
C ASP A 157 14.44 0.05 -17.27
N PRO A 158 15.57 -0.37 -16.65
CA PRO A 158 16.65 -1.03 -17.37
C PRO A 158 16.12 -2.27 -18.10
N ALA A 159 16.55 -2.49 -19.34
CA ALA A 159 16.13 -3.68 -20.09
C ALA A 159 16.67 -4.99 -19.49
N TYR A 160 17.74 -4.92 -18.68
CA TYR A 160 18.42 -6.08 -18.10
C TYR A 160 18.78 -5.85 -16.63
N ASP A 161 18.69 -6.90 -15.82
CA ASP A 161 19.18 -6.96 -14.44
C ASP A 161 20.70 -7.14 -14.43
N ARG A 162 21.39 -6.12 -14.94
CA ARG A 162 22.84 -6.06 -15.02
C ARG A 162 23.31 -4.66 -14.72
N ARG A 163 24.35 -4.57 -13.90
CA ARG A 163 25.05 -3.32 -13.59
C ARG A 163 25.54 -2.65 -14.87
N GLY A 164 25.33 -1.34 -14.97
CA GLY A 164 25.74 -0.51 -16.11
C GLY A 164 24.81 -0.56 -17.32
N THR A 165 23.61 -1.14 -17.19
CA THR A 165 22.64 -1.17 -18.29
C THR A 165 22.26 0.25 -18.72
N THR A 166 22.55 0.62 -19.96
CA THR A 166 22.18 1.91 -20.55
C THR A 166 20.92 1.83 -21.39
N THR A 167 20.52 0.64 -21.82
CA THR A 167 19.29 0.43 -22.60
C THR A 167 18.10 0.32 -21.64
N HIS A 168 17.11 1.20 -21.83
CA HIS A 168 15.92 1.26 -20.99
C HIS A 168 14.66 1.19 -21.82
N LEU A 169 13.60 0.69 -21.21
CA LEU A 169 12.29 0.53 -21.83
C LEU A 169 11.30 1.43 -21.11
N ALA A 170 10.65 2.30 -21.87
CA ALA A 170 9.45 3.01 -21.43
C ALA A 170 8.21 2.24 -21.88
N TYR A 171 7.39 1.76 -20.95
CA TYR A 171 6.23 0.93 -21.26
C TYR A 171 5.06 1.25 -20.35
N TYR A 172 3.85 0.98 -20.83
CA TYR A 172 2.70 0.94 -19.94
C TYR A 172 2.76 -0.35 -19.16
N ALA A 173 2.35 -0.28 -17.91
CA ALA A 173 2.24 -1.46 -17.06
C ALA A 173 1.52 -2.60 -17.81
N SER A 174 0.40 -2.28 -18.48
CA SER A 174 -0.48 -3.24 -19.16
C SER A 174 0.16 -4.05 -20.30
N SER A 175 1.44 -3.83 -20.60
CA SER A 175 2.12 -4.38 -21.76
C SER A 175 3.01 -5.59 -21.47
N VAL A 176 3.13 -6.16 -20.27
CA VAL A 176 4.07 -7.26 -19.98
C VAL A 176 3.39 -8.64 -19.86
N GLU A 177 4.01 -9.72 -20.40
CA GLU A 177 3.50 -11.10 -20.44
C GLU A 177 3.85 -11.99 -19.20
N ARG A 178 3.27 -13.22 -19.15
CA ARG A 178 2.95 -14.09 -17.98
C ARG A 178 3.99 -15.19 -17.60
N GLY A 179 3.81 -15.87 -16.46
CA GLY A 179 4.74 -16.70 -15.66
C GLY A 179 4.36 -16.86 -14.14
N PRO A 180 3.68 -17.93 -13.70
CA PRO A 180 2.90 -17.99 -12.43
C PRO A 180 3.70 -17.82 -11.12
N GLN A 181 3.10 -17.22 -10.06
CA GLN A 181 3.62 -17.18 -8.68
C GLN A 181 2.50 -17.08 -7.61
N ASP A 182 2.60 -17.85 -6.53
CA ASP A 182 1.57 -17.89 -5.46
C ASP A 182 1.89 -16.94 -4.28
N PHE A 183 0.91 -16.13 -3.83
CA PHE A 183 0.96 -15.40 -2.55
C PHE A 183 0.62 -16.34 -1.39
N VAL A 184 1.42 -16.34 -0.32
CA VAL A 184 1.24 -17.18 0.87
C VAL A 184 1.55 -16.37 2.12
N GLU A 185 0.53 -15.80 2.74
CA GLU A 185 0.69 -15.18 4.04
C GLU A 185 0.61 -16.21 5.18
N ARG A 186 1.50 -16.09 6.18
CA ARG A 186 1.66 -17.10 7.23
C ARG A 186 1.45 -16.51 8.62
N GLU A 187 0.29 -15.94 8.94
CA GLU A 187 0.08 -15.43 10.30
C GLU A 187 0.23 -16.55 11.37
N SER A 188 1.27 -16.44 12.19
CA SER A 188 1.50 -17.36 13.30
C SER A 188 0.46 -17.13 14.39
N ARG A 189 -0.12 -18.22 14.96
CA ARG A 189 -1.04 -18.16 16.12
C ARG A 189 -0.50 -17.32 17.30
N GLN A 190 0.81 -17.16 17.37
CA GLN A 190 1.51 -16.37 18.38
C GLN A 190 1.40 -14.87 18.11
N VAL A 191 1.55 -14.47 16.84
CA VAL A 191 1.29 -13.12 16.34
C VAL A 191 -0.17 -12.76 16.66
N SER A 192 -1.12 -13.64 16.35
CA SER A 192 -2.55 -13.42 16.66
C SER A 192 -2.84 -13.24 18.16
N ARG A 193 -2.10 -13.93 19.04
CA ARG A 193 -2.22 -13.73 20.51
C ARG A 193 -1.60 -12.41 20.95
N ALA A 194 -0.45 -12.03 20.39
CA ALA A 194 0.17 -10.73 20.64
C ALA A 194 -0.75 -9.58 20.17
N VAL A 195 -1.41 -9.73 19.03
CA VAL A 195 -2.47 -8.85 18.51
C VAL A 195 -3.64 -8.76 19.49
N THR A 196 -4.19 -9.89 19.93
CA THR A 196 -5.34 -9.93 20.86
C THR A 196 -5.00 -9.26 22.21
N GLN A 197 -3.78 -9.45 22.69
CA GLN A 197 -3.31 -8.89 23.95
C GLN A 197 -2.96 -7.40 23.83
N ARG A 198 -2.44 -6.95 22.68
CA ARG A 198 -2.29 -5.52 22.37
C ARG A 198 -3.64 -4.83 22.23
N ALA A 199 -4.63 -5.47 21.59
CA ALA A 199 -6.00 -4.97 21.54
C ALA A 199 -6.61 -4.82 22.96
N ALA A 200 -6.28 -5.73 23.89
CA ALA A 200 -6.68 -5.62 25.30
C ALA A 200 -5.95 -4.49 26.05
N GLN A 201 -4.68 -4.21 25.75
CA GLN A 201 -3.92 -3.09 26.30
C GLN A 201 -4.38 -1.73 25.72
N GLN A 202 -4.76 -1.70 24.45
CA GLN A 202 -5.30 -0.53 23.76
C GLN A 202 -6.70 -0.11 24.24
N ALA A 203 -7.42 -0.99 24.96
CA ALA A 203 -8.69 -0.64 25.59
C ALA A 203 -8.51 0.33 26.79
N ALA A 204 -7.31 0.40 27.37
CA ALA A 204 -6.96 1.35 28.41
C ALA A 204 -6.26 2.58 27.80
N GLY A 205 -7.04 3.54 27.29
CA GLY A 205 -6.52 4.86 26.91
C GLY A 205 -6.52 5.20 25.41
N ARG A 206 -7.55 4.80 24.65
CA ARG A 206 -7.83 5.42 23.33
C ARG A 206 -8.16 6.91 23.50
N THR A 207 -7.14 7.75 23.60
CA THR A 207 -7.26 9.15 23.21
C THR A 207 -7.47 9.20 21.69
N THR A 208 -8.37 10.07 21.22
CA THR A 208 -8.52 10.37 19.79
C THR A 208 -7.15 10.70 19.19
N ALA A 209 -6.75 9.97 18.14
CA ALA A 209 -5.48 10.17 17.46
C ALA A 209 -5.24 11.66 17.17
N SER A 210 -4.04 12.17 17.50
CA SER A 210 -3.62 13.53 17.15
C SER A 210 -3.26 13.57 15.66
N ARG A 211 -4.27 13.52 14.79
CA ARG A 211 -4.10 13.72 13.34
C ARG A 211 -3.73 15.17 13.04
N THR A 212 -3.02 15.41 11.95
CA THR A 212 -2.91 16.75 11.36
C THR A 212 -4.32 17.30 11.16
N ARG A 213 -4.57 18.49 11.71
CA ARG A 213 -5.86 19.16 11.53
C ARG A 213 -6.06 19.45 10.04
N PRO A 214 -7.28 19.34 9.48
CA PRO A 214 -7.54 19.80 8.12
C PRO A 214 -7.03 21.23 7.92
N GLY A 215 -6.27 21.46 6.85
CA GLY A 215 -5.59 22.75 6.59
C GLY A 215 -4.39 23.07 7.48
N GLY A 216 -3.97 22.17 8.37
CA GLY A 216 -2.77 22.32 9.19
C GLY A 216 -1.53 21.73 8.51
N LEU A 217 -0.35 22.16 8.95
CA LEU A 217 0.92 21.69 8.40
C LEU A 217 1.13 20.19 8.64
N VAL A 218 1.52 19.48 7.58
CA VAL A 218 1.83 18.05 7.62
C VAL A 218 3.14 17.83 8.36
N LYS A 219 3.16 16.84 9.23
CA LYS A 219 4.36 16.40 9.96
C LYS A 219 4.89 15.13 9.32
N GLN A 220 6.02 15.23 8.63
CA GLN A 220 6.71 14.08 8.07
C GLN A 220 7.50 13.38 9.17
N ARG A 221 7.35 12.06 9.29
CA ARG A 221 8.07 11.23 10.26
C ARG A 221 9.07 10.37 9.53
N THR A 222 10.34 10.45 9.94
CA THR A 222 11.39 9.61 9.36
C THR A 222 11.82 8.54 10.35
N TYR A 223 11.82 7.29 9.90
CA TYR A 223 12.20 6.10 10.66
C TYR A 223 13.46 5.48 10.04
N ARG A 224 14.42 5.15 10.90
CA ARG A 224 15.62 4.40 10.54
C ARG A 224 15.24 2.92 10.41
N LEU A 225 15.41 2.37 9.23
CA LEU A 225 15.12 0.99 8.86
C LEU A 225 16.42 0.21 8.75
N ALA A 226 16.54 -0.85 9.55
CA ALA A 226 17.56 -1.89 9.36
C ALA A 226 16.93 -3.05 8.59
N LEU A 227 17.36 -3.28 7.34
CA LEU A 227 16.73 -4.26 6.46
C LEU A 227 17.66 -5.45 6.23
N THR A 228 17.48 -6.56 6.93
CA THR A 228 18.34 -7.74 6.72
C THR A 228 17.97 -8.47 5.42
N SER A 229 18.95 -8.97 4.67
CA SER A 229 18.72 -9.89 3.55
C SER A 229 19.54 -11.17 3.72
N ASP A 230 18.98 -12.30 3.32
CA ASP A 230 19.63 -13.61 3.44
C ASP A 230 20.44 -14.01 2.17
N PRO A 231 21.22 -15.11 2.24
CA PRO A 231 22.00 -15.59 1.10
C PRO A 231 21.17 -15.88 -0.15
N THR A 232 19.91 -16.30 -0.02
CA THR A 232 19.06 -16.58 -1.18
C THR A 232 18.59 -15.30 -1.88
N TYR A 233 18.32 -14.22 -1.14
CA TYR A 233 18.06 -12.90 -1.70
C TYR A 233 19.29 -12.37 -2.46
N ALA A 234 20.48 -12.52 -1.87
CA ALA A 234 21.74 -12.14 -2.51
C ALA A 234 22.03 -12.98 -3.77
N ALA A 235 21.73 -14.28 -3.76
CA ALA A 235 21.89 -15.15 -4.92
C ALA A 235 21.00 -14.74 -6.11
N TYR A 236 19.82 -14.18 -5.85
CA TYR A 236 18.91 -13.71 -6.89
C TYR A 236 19.48 -12.49 -7.64
N PHE A 237 19.84 -11.44 -6.89
CA PHE A 237 20.30 -10.16 -7.45
C PHE A 237 21.80 -10.09 -7.77
N GLY A 238 22.60 -10.96 -7.15
CA GLY A 238 24.05 -10.83 -7.08
C GLY A 238 24.46 -9.97 -5.87
N SER A 239 25.48 -10.42 -5.13
CA SER A 239 25.87 -9.84 -3.84
C SER A 239 26.18 -8.35 -3.92
N GLU A 240 26.84 -7.88 -4.98
CA GLU A 240 27.17 -6.46 -5.15
C GLU A 240 25.98 -5.55 -5.51
N ASN A 241 24.79 -6.12 -5.75
CA ASN A 241 23.59 -5.39 -6.16
C ASN A 241 22.54 -5.33 -5.05
N VAL A 242 22.70 -6.06 -3.95
CA VAL A 242 21.71 -6.16 -2.86
C VAL A 242 21.33 -4.78 -2.31
N LEU A 243 22.30 -3.92 -1.99
CA LEU A 243 21.99 -2.59 -1.47
C LEU A 243 21.23 -1.73 -2.50
N ALA A 244 21.60 -1.81 -3.78
CA ALA A 244 20.92 -1.07 -4.84
C ALA A 244 19.44 -1.48 -4.95
N GLU A 245 19.15 -2.78 -4.90
CA GLU A 245 17.78 -3.31 -4.99
C GLU A 245 16.97 -3.02 -3.71
N LYS A 246 17.61 -3.04 -2.53
CA LYS A 246 16.98 -2.54 -1.29
C LYS A 246 16.59 -1.06 -1.40
N VAL A 247 17.43 -0.22 -2.01
CA VAL A 247 17.12 1.20 -2.22
C VAL A 247 15.92 1.35 -3.16
N THR A 248 15.88 0.64 -4.28
CA THR A 248 14.73 0.66 -5.21
C THR A 248 13.44 0.15 -4.55
N LEU A 249 13.52 -0.96 -3.79
CA LEU A 249 12.40 -1.50 -3.00
C LEU A 249 11.85 -0.47 -2.00
N ILE A 250 12.70 0.11 -1.17
CA ILE A 250 12.25 1.07 -0.15
C ILE A 250 11.84 2.42 -0.75
N ASN A 251 12.36 2.79 -1.92
CA ASN A 251 11.85 3.95 -2.67
C ASN A 251 10.38 3.75 -3.06
N ARG A 252 10.01 2.54 -3.53
CA ARG A 252 8.61 2.19 -3.83
C ARG A 252 7.73 2.16 -2.58
N VAL A 253 8.17 1.49 -1.51
CA VAL A 253 7.42 1.44 -0.24
C VAL A 253 7.19 2.86 0.31
N ASN A 254 8.22 3.71 0.26
CA ASN A 254 8.13 5.10 0.68
C ASN A 254 7.13 5.91 -0.12
N GLN A 255 6.89 5.63 -1.39
CA GLN A 255 5.88 6.35 -2.17
C GLN A 255 4.50 6.24 -1.50
N VAL A 256 4.06 5.02 -1.14
CA VAL A 256 2.74 4.82 -0.54
C VAL A 256 2.71 5.29 0.92
N TYR A 257 3.73 4.96 1.72
CA TYR A 257 3.82 5.41 3.11
C TYR A 257 3.85 6.93 3.23
N ASN A 258 4.56 7.62 2.33
CA ASN A 258 4.58 9.07 2.28
C ASN A 258 3.20 9.63 1.94
N ASP A 259 2.57 9.13 0.87
CA ASP A 259 1.33 9.69 0.34
C ASP A 259 0.15 9.51 1.31
N ASP A 260 0.09 8.36 2.01
CA ASP A 260 -1.02 8.04 2.91
C ASP A 260 -0.79 8.46 4.37
N THR A 261 0.47 8.46 4.83
CA THR A 261 0.80 8.58 6.26
C THR A 261 1.89 9.60 6.59
N ALA A 262 2.50 10.24 5.58
CA ALA A 262 3.67 11.11 5.73
C ALA A 262 4.85 10.43 6.44
N ILE A 263 5.00 9.12 6.28
CA ILE A 263 6.11 8.33 6.81
C ILE A 263 7.18 8.15 5.73
N ARG A 264 8.44 8.27 6.14
CA ARG A 264 9.62 7.97 5.34
C ARG A 264 10.52 6.98 6.06
N LEU A 265 10.87 5.89 5.40
CA LEU A 265 11.82 4.88 5.85
C LEU A 265 13.20 5.20 5.27
N GLN A 266 14.23 5.13 6.11
CA GLN A 266 15.63 5.36 5.73
C GLN A 266 16.51 4.20 6.18
N LEU A 267 17.16 3.54 5.23
CA LEU A 267 18.18 2.53 5.50
C LEU A 267 19.27 3.09 6.42
N VAL A 268 19.62 2.32 7.45
CA VAL A 268 20.50 2.75 8.54
C VAL A 268 21.95 2.93 8.08
N ASP A 269 22.70 3.77 8.79
CA ASP A 269 24.15 3.72 8.69
C ASP A 269 24.63 2.33 9.15
N GLY A 270 25.43 1.64 8.33
CA GLY A 270 25.86 0.24 8.56
C GLY A 270 25.04 -0.83 7.84
N GLU A 271 24.04 -0.46 7.02
CA GLU A 271 23.16 -1.39 6.28
C GLU A 271 23.91 -2.47 5.47
N ASP A 272 25.11 -2.20 4.94
CA ASP A 272 25.91 -3.19 4.21
C ASP A 272 26.24 -4.44 5.02
N GLN A 273 26.36 -4.31 6.34
CA GLN A 273 26.61 -5.44 7.23
C GLN A 273 25.43 -6.41 7.29
N LEU A 274 24.24 -5.96 6.89
CA LEU A 274 23.01 -6.74 6.88
C LEU A 274 22.75 -7.47 5.54
N ASN A 275 23.70 -7.37 4.59
CA ASN A 275 23.68 -8.07 3.32
C ASN A 275 24.37 -9.44 3.46
N PHE A 276 23.70 -10.43 4.04
CA PHE A 276 24.27 -11.78 4.11
C PHE A 276 24.27 -12.42 2.72
N ASP A 277 25.46 -12.64 2.16
CA ASP A 277 25.64 -13.14 0.80
C ASP A 277 26.04 -14.62 0.71
N THR A 278 26.32 -15.25 1.86
CA THR A 278 26.82 -16.63 1.94
C THR A 278 26.31 -17.31 3.19
N ASP A 279 26.13 -18.63 3.12
CA ASP A 279 25.74 -19.46 4.26
C ASP A 279 26.74 -19.39 5.41
N ALA A 280 28.03 -19.20 5.10
CA ALA A 280 29.09 -19.03 6.10
C ALA A 280 28.86 -17.77 6.96
N LYS A 281 28.48 -16.63 6.35
CA LYS A 281 28.15 -15.42 7.10
C LYS A 281 26.81 -15.54 7.83
N ALA A 282 25.81 -16.12 7.18
CA ALA A 282 24.45 -16.15 7.74
C ALA A 282 24.27 -17.20 8.84
N THR A 283 24.81 -18.41 8.62
CA THR A 283 24.52 -19.61 9.42
C THR A 283 25.75 -20.33 9.97
N GLY A 284 26.95 -19.92 9.54
CA GLY A 284 28.20 -20.46 10.08
C GLY A 284 28.53 -19.88 11.46
N PRO A 285 29.22 -20.66 12.32
CA PRO A 285 29.88 -20.10 13.49
C PRO A 285 31.00 -19.15 13.06
N ASN A 286 31.38 -18.20 13.93
CA ASN A 286 32.40 -17.19 13.65
C ASN A 286 32.06 -16.27 12.46
N GLY A 287 30.76 -16.14 12.16
CA GLY A 287 30.26 -15.15 11.22
C GLY A 287 30.23 -13.74 11.83
N PRO A 288 29.50 -12.79 11.21
CA PRO A 288 29.38 -11.42 11.72
C PRO A 288 28.84 -11.33 13.15
N CYS A 289 28.08 -12.32 13.63
CA CYS A 289 27.54 -12.36 15.00
C CYS A 289 28.45 -13.10 16.01
N GLY A 290 29.71 -13.34 15.65
CA GLY A 290 30.69 -14.04 16.51
C GLY A 290 30.55 -15.56 16.47
N GLU A 291 30.97 -16.24 17.54
CA GLU A 291 30.95 -17.71 17.64
C GLU A 291 29.54 -18.29 17.42
N ASN A 292 28.51 -17.57 17.83
CA ASN A 292 27.15 -17.91 17.53
C ASN A 292 26.77 -17.47 16.10
N ALA A 293 26.28 -18.40 15.29
CA ALA A 293 25.76 -18.10 13.95
C ALA A 293 24.64 -17.04 14.00
N CYS A 294 24.61 -16.07 13.07
CA CYS A 294 23.57 -15.04 13.06
C CYS A 294 22.16 -15.63 12.97
N PHE A 295 21.95 -16.61 12.11
CA PHE A 295 20.71 -17.36 11.98
C PHE A 295 20.99 -18.87 11.92
N THR A 296 20.01 -19.68 12.28
CA THR A 296 20.01 -21.09 11.91
C THR A 296 19.43 -21.27 10.51
N ALA A 297 19.81 -22.33 9.80
CA ALA A 297 19.22 -22.66 8.49
C ALA A 297 17.68 -22.75 8.54
N LYS A 298 17.12 -23.23 9.67
CA LYS A 298 15.67 -23.28 9.88
C LYS A 298 15.02 -21.89 9.91
N GLN A 299 15.66 -20.90 10.52
CA GLN A 299 15.13 -19.54 10.61
C GLN A 299 15.15 -18.80 9.27
N LEU A 300 16.02 -19.19 8.34
CA LEU A 300 16.08 -18.62 6.99
C LEU A 300 15.23 -19.41 5.97
N ALA A 301 14.68 -20.57 6.36
CA ALA A 301 13.85 -21.38 5.46
C ALA A 301 12.44 -20.79 5.23
N ALA A 302 11.92 -19.98 6.16
CA ALA A 302 10.64 -19.29 6.04
C ALA A 302 10.52 -18.17 7.08
N CYS A 303 9.56 -17.27 6.88
CA CYS A 303 9.18 -16.29 7.88
C CYS A 303 8.37 -16.95 9.00
N ASP A 304 8.94 -16.98 10.20
CA ASP A 304 8.23 -17.36 11.41
C ASP A 304 8.68 -16.51 12.61
N ILE A 305 8.06 -16.76 13.78
CA ILE A 305 8.41 -16.10 15.04
C ILE A 305 9.88 -16.23 15.42
N GLY A 306 10.52 -17.35 15.06
CA GLY A 306 11.89 -17.67 15.38
C GLY A 306 12.82 -16.85 14.50
N THR A 307 12.43 -16.61 13.25
CA THR A 307 13.05 -15.61 12.37
C THR A 307 12.90 -14.22 12.96
N LEU A 308 11.70 -13.81 13.39
CA LEU A 308 11.44 -12.48 13.94
C LEU A 308 12.23 -12.18 15.22
N GLY A 309 12.18 -13.10 16.19
CA GLY A 309 12.92 -13.00 17.44
C GLY A 309 14.43 -13.01 17.22
N ARG A 310 14.91 -13.81 16.26
CA ARG A 310 16.33 -13.87 15.93
C ARG A 310 16.81 -12.63 15.21
N ASN A 311 16.03 -12.07 14.30
CA ASN A 311 16.38 -10.85 13.58
C ASN A 311 16.63 -9.69 14.54
N ARG A 312 15.85 -9.59 15.62
CA ARG A 312 16.11 -8.63 16.71
C ARG A 312 17.50 -8.79 17.32
N THR A 313 17.93 -10.02 17.58
CA THR A 313 19.26 -10.31 18.13
C THR A 313 20.35 -9.91 17.12
N VAL A 314 20.22 -10.34 15.87
CA VAL A 314 21.20 -10.05 14.80
C VAL A 314 21.36 -8.55 14.58
N LEU A 315 20.26 -7.81 14.50
CA LEU A 315 20.32 -6.35 14.38
C LEU A 315 20.91 -5.68 15.62
N GLY A 316 20.72 -6.27 16.80
CA GLY A 316 21.39 -5.83 18.02
C GLY A 316 22.91 -5.98 17.93
N GLU A 317 23.40 -7.16 17.52
CA GLU A 317 24.84 -7.45 17.36
C GLU A 317 25.50 -6.55 16.31
N LEU A 318 24.86 -6.35 15.16
CA LEU A 318 25.52 -5.69 14.01
C LEU A 318 25.31 -4.17 13.97
N ILE A 319 24.13 -3.70 14.39
CA ILE A 319 23.75 -2.28 14.27
C ILE A 319 23.60 -1.63 15.64
N GLY A 320 23.14 -2.37 16.64
CA GLY A 320 22.73 -1.85 17.95
C GLY A 320 21.30 -1.29 17.91
N ALA A 321 20.49 -1.67 18.89
CA ALA A 321 19.07 -1.32 18.91
C ALA A 321 18.81 0.20 18.96
N GLY A 322 19.71 1.01 19.49
CA GLY A 322 19.59 2.48 19.50
C GLY A 322 19.72 3.12 18.12
N ASN A 323 20.27 2.40 17.14
CA ASN A 323 20.60 2.93 15.82
C ASN A 323 19.50 2.72 14.77
N TYR A 324 18.43 1.99 15.08
CA TYR A 324 17.27 1.81 14.19
C TYR A 324 15.93 1.96 14.91
N ASP A 325 14.86 2.24 14.17
CA ASP A 325 13.50 2.39 14.70
C ASP A 325 12.59 1.24 14.25
N ILE A 326 12.90 0.62 13.11
CA ILE A 326 12.23 -0.54 12.56
C ILE A 326 13.29 -1.48 11.99
N GLY A 327 13.14 -2.78 12.23
CA GLY A 327 13.94 -3.81 11.60
C GLY A 327 13.03 -4.79 10.86
N HIS A 328 13.49 -5.26 9.71
CA HIS A 328 12.76 -6.20 8.87
C HIS A 328 13.75 -7.12 8.17
N ILE A 329 13.40 -8.38 7.90
CA ILE A 329 14.24 -9.30 7.13
C ILE A 329 13.54 -9.72 5.83
N VAL A 330 14.28 -9.74 4.74
CA VAL A 330 13.82 -10.19 3.43
C VAL A 330 14.55 -11.48 3.04
N LEU A 331 13.79 -12.47 2.57
CA LEU A 331 14.29 -13.78 2.16
C LEU A 331 14.05 -14.00 0.66
N GLY A 332 15.00 -14.61 -0.04
CA GLY A 332 14.89 -15.05 -1.44
C GLY A 332 14.26 -16.43 -1.64
N VAL A 333 13.43 -16.89 -0.70
CA VAL A 333 12.71 -18.17 -0.73
C VAL A 333 11.21 -17.97 -0.56
N ASN A 334 10.38 -18.99 -0.84
CA ASN A 334 8.94 -18.94 -0.58
C ASN A 334 8.64 -19.07 0.93
N GLY A 335 9.03 -18.03 1.68
CA GLY A 335 8.96 -17.94 3.13
C GLY A 335 7.65 -17.38 3.65
N GLY A 336 6.87 -16.70 2.80
CA GLY A 336 5.67 -15.98 3.17
C GLY A 336 5.95 -14.69 3.94
N GLY A 337 4.93 -14.10 4.55
CA GLY A 337 5.01 -12.87 5.34
C GLY A 337 4.59 -13.09 6.79
N VAL A 338 5.29 -12.44 7.72
CA VAL A 338 4.90 -12.36 9.13
C VAL A 338 5.51 -11.15 9.83
N ALA A 339 4.71 -10.46 10.63
CA ALA A 339 5.18 -9.35 11.45
C ALA A 339 4.46 -9.26 12.80
N TRP A 340 5.16 -8.74 13.81
CA TRP A 340 4.52 -8.36 15.07
C TRP A 340 3.75 -7.05 14.91
N LEU A 341 2.53 -7.01 15.45
CA LEU A 341 1.68 -5.82 15.38
C LEU A 341 2.21 -4.68 16.29
N GLY A 342 2.44 -3.50 15.74
CA GLY A 342 2.73 -2.25 16.45
C GLY A 342 4.07 -2.22 17.20
N VAL A 343 5.14 -2.71 16.59
CA VAL A 343 6.46 -2.79 17.25
C VAL A 343 7.41 -1.66 16.89
N VAL A 344 7.14 -0.85 15.87
CA VAL A 344 8.06 0.22 15.45
C VAL A 344 8.40 1.17 16.61
N GLY A 345 9.68 1.36 16.88
CA GLY A 345 10.20 2.18 17.98
C GLY A 345 9.96 1.63 19.38
N ALA A 346 9.27 0.50 19.52
CA ALA A 346 9.02 -0.18 20.79
C ALA A 346 9.93 -1.41 20.94
N ASP A 347 9.65 -2.23 21.96
CA ASP A 347 10.31 -3.53 22.07
C ASP A 347 9.94 -4.43 20.88
N TYR A 348 10.86 -5.32 20.48
CA TYR A 348 10.71 -6.16 19.28
C TYR A 348 10.50 -5.40 17.96
N LYS A 349 10.97 -4.14 17.85
CA LYS A 349 10.88 -3.32 16.63
C LYS A 349 11.52 -3.93 15.37
N ALA A 350 12.28 -5.01 15.51
CA ALA A 350 12.88 -5.80 14.43
C ALA A 350 12.03 -6.98 13.92
N GLY A 351 10.83 -7.18 14.46
CA GLY A 351 10.02 -8.34 14.16
C GLY A 351 9.09 -8.18 12.97
N GLY A 352 9.65 -8.04 11.77
CA GLY A 352 8.96 -8.24 10.51
C GLY A 352 9.81 -9.09 9.56
N CYS A 353 9.17 -9.92 8.75
CA CYS A 353 9.81 -10.78 7.76
C CYS A 353 8.95 -10.91 6.51
N THR A 354 9.61 -10.87 5.36
CA THR A 354 9.03 -11.14 4.04
C THR A 354 9.90 -12.16 3.31
N GLY A 355 9.32 -13.17 2.67
CA GLY A 355 10.06 -14.15 1.88
C GLY A 355 9.40 -14.44 0.53
N LEU A 356 10.12 -14.13 -0.56
CA LEU A 356 9.72 -14.43 -1.93
C LEU A 356 10.87 -15.02 -2.77
N PRO A 357 10.65 -16.06 -3.60
CA PRO A 357 11.68 -16.59 -4.51
C PRO A 357 12.12 -15.61 -5.60
N GLN A 358 11.22 -14.72 -5.99
CA GLN A 358 11.45 -13.64 -6.96
C GLN A 358 11.20 -12.32 -6.23
N PRO A 359 12.15 -11.85 -5.41
CA PRO A 359 11.92 -10.77 -4.46
C PRO A 359 12.01 -9.38 -5.11
N GLN A 360 11.21 -9.18 -6.15
CA GLN A 360 11.13 -7.95 -6.95
C GLN A 360 9.66 -7.53 -7.15
N GLY A 361 9.45 -6.35 -7.72
CA GLY A 361 8.11 -5.90 -8.06
C GLY A 361 7.28 -5.42 -6.87
N ASP A 362 6.05 -5.02 -7.17
CA ASP A 362 5.02 -4.69 -6.19
C ASP A 362 4.47 -5.89 -5.43
N PHE A 363 4.71 -7.11 -5.92
CA PHE A 363 4.50 -8.32 -5.15
C PHE A 363 5.39 -8.29 -3.90
N MET A 364 6.68 -8.01 -4.09
CA MET A 364 7.59 -7.81 -2.98
C MET A 364 7.27 -6.51 -2.24
N ALA A 365 7.15 -5.38 -2.94
CA ALA A 365 7.09 -4.06 -2.30
C ALA A 365 5.76 -3.79 -1.59
N LEU A 366 4.62 -4.20 -2.15
CA LEU A 366 3.29 -3.83 -1.68
C LEU A 366 2.56 -4.99 -1.03
N ASP A 367 2.40 -6.12 -1.74
CA ASP A 367 1.65 -7.28 -1.24
C ASP A 367 2.31 -7.85 0.02
N TYR A 368 3.65 -7.82 0.13
CA TYR A 368 4.36 -8.23 1.34
C TYR A 368 5.00 -7.09 2.13
N VAL A 369 6.05 -6.42 1.62
CA VAL A 369 6.87 -5.55 2.49
C VAL A 369 6.04 -4.42 3.09
N ALA A 370 5.23 -3.72 2.29
CA ALA A 370 4.36 -2.67 2.80
C ALA A 370 3.28 -3.20 3.75
N HIS A 371 2.73 -4.40 3.48
CA HIS A 371 1.76 -5.09 4.34
C HIS A 371 2.36 -5.43 5.71
N GLU A 372 3.49 -6.14 5.72
CA GLU A 372 4.14 -6.60 6.94
C GLU A 372 4.71 -5.43 7.75
N MET A 373 5.28 -4.42 7.10
CA MET A 373 5.63 -3.17 7.79
C MET A 373 4.37 -2.47 8.32
N GLY A 374 3.23 -2.59 7.65
CA GLY A 374 1.95 -2.04 8.07
C GLY A 374 1.50 -2.62 9.40
N HIS A 375 1.70 -3.94 9.59
CA HIS A 375 1.58 -4.57 10.91
C HIS A 375 2.57 -4.00 11.91
N GLN A 376 3.85 -3.84 11.58
CA GLN A 376 4.82 -3.24 12.49
C GLN A 376 4.39 -1.83 12.95
N PHE A 377 3.63 -1.10 12.12
CA PHE A 377 3.00 0.19 12.43
C PHE A 377 1.60 0.11 13.09
N ASP A 378 1.17 -1.05 13.58
CA ASP A 378 -0.12 -1.31 14.28
C ASP A 378 -1.35 -1.36 13.34
N GLY A 379 -1.14 -1.48 12.03
CA GLY A 379 -2.19 -1.71 11.04
C GLY A 379 -2.77 -3.12 11.14
N ASN A 380 -4.08 -3.23 11.28
CA ASN A 380 -4.79 -4.51 11.28
C ASN A 380 -5.35 -4.83 9.90
N HIS A 381 -5.67 -6.11 9.70
CA HIS A 381 -6.32 -6.56 8.48
C HIS A 381 -7.67 -5.88 8.23
N THR A 382 -7.90 -5.43 6.99
CA THR A 382 -9.09 -4.66 6.59
C THR A 382 -10.18 -5.49 5.93
N PHE A 383 -9.89 -6.75 5.59
CA PHE A 383 -10.84 -7.65 4.94
C PHE A 383 -11.92 -8.18 5.90
N ASN A 384 -13.06 -8.62 5.35
CA ASN A 384 -14.19 -9.17 6.12
C ASN A 384 -14.63 -10.57 5.67
N GLY A 385 -13.91 -11.20 4.73
CA GLY A 385 -14.07 -12.59 4.32
C GLY A 385 -13.84 -13.59 5.46
N VAL A 386 -14.13 -14.86 5.19
CA VAL A 386 -14.05 -15.97 6.17
C VAL A 386 -13.52 -17.27 5.58
N GLN A 387 -13.13 -17.28 4.29
CA GLN A 387 -12.64 -18.47 3.60
C GLN A 387 -11.11 -18.50 3.54
N TYR A 388 -10.53 -19.69 3.70
CA TYR A 388 -9.09 -19.96 3.63
C TYR A 388 -8.25 -18.99 4.45
N ALA A 389 -7.35 -18.19 3.87
CA ALA A 389 -6.52 -17.24 4.65
C ALA A 389 -7.35 -16.15 5.33
N CYS A 390 -8.50 -15.76 4.75
CA CYS A 390 -9.46 -14.87 5.42
C CYS A 390 -10.20 -15.53 6.59
N GLY A 391 -10.07 -16.84 6.77
CA GLY A 391 -10.65 -17.58 7.89
C GLY A 391 -9.84 -17.49 9.18
N GLY A 392 -10.39 -18.02 10.27
CA GLY A 392 -9.64 -18.18 11.51
C GLY A 392 -9.26 -16.87 12.21
N PRO A 393 -8.05 -16.78 12.83
CA PRO A 393 -7.65 -15.63 13.64
C PRO A 393 -7.25 -14.40 12.82
N ASN A 394 -7.01 -14.57 11.52
CA ASN A 394 -6.47 -13.51 10.67
C ASN A 394 -7.42 -12.33 10.51
N ARG A 395 -8.73 -12.58 10.59
CA ARG A 395 -9.71 -11.50 10.43
C ARG A 395 -9.79 -10.58 11.65
N ALA A 396 -9.35 -9.34 11.49
CA ALA A 396 -9.48 -8.30 12.52
C ALA A 396 -10.84 -7.56 12.48
N GLY A 397 -11.85 -8.11 13.15
CA GLY A 397 -13.22 -7.55 13.09
C GLY A 397 -13.39 -6.07 13.51
N GLY A 398 -12.45 -5.51 14.29
CA GLY A 398 -12.46 -4.07 14.63
C GLY A 398 -11.93 -3.14 13.54
N ALA A 399 -11.32 -3.71 12.49
CA ALA A 399 -10.72 -3.03 11.35
C ALA A 399 -11.26 -3.53 9.99
N SER A 400 -12.03 -4.62 9.96
CA SER A 400 -12.67 -5.17 8.76
C SER A 400 -13.64 -4.21 8.07
N VAL A 401 -13.18 -3.40 7.11
CA VAL A 401 -13.97 -2.40 6.35
C VAL A 401 -14.08 -2.74 4.86
N GLU A 402 -13.57 -3.89 4.42
CA GLU A 402 -13.63 -4.32 3.03
C GLU A 402 -14.36 -5.66 2.86
N PRO A 403 -15.19 -5.83 1.81
CA PRO A 403 -15.88 -7.09 1.57
C PRO A 403 -14.94 -8.17 1.03
N GLY A 404 -15.20 -9.45 1.36
CA GLY A 404 -14.37 -10.56 0.89
C GLY A 404 -12.93 -10.42 1.36
N SER A 405 -11.98 -10.71 0.46
CA SER A 405 -10.53 -10.55 0.65
C SER A 405 -10.07 -9.10 0.80
N GLY A 406 -10.91 -8.13 0.43
CA GLY A 406 -10.51 -6.73 0.27
C GLY A 406 -9.51 -6.51 -0.87
N SER A 407 -9.06 -5.26 -1.00
CA SER A 407 -8.09 -4.84 -2.01
C SER A 407 -7.07 -3.78 -1.56
N SER A 408 -7.12 -3.26 -0.33
CA SER A 408 -6.07 -2.33 0.16
C SER A 408 -4.83 -3.08 0.69
N ILE A 409 -3.71 -2.38 0.94
CA ILE A 409 -2.43 -2.96 1.40
C ILE A 409 -2.60 -3.90 2.59
N MET A 410 -3.48 -3.57 3.55
CA MET A 410 -3.72 -4.44 4.72
C MET A 410 -4.86 -5.45 4.51
N ALA A 411 -5.27 -5.70 3.28
CA ALA A 411 -6.23 -6.73 2.91
C ALA A 411 -5.50 -8.00 2.44
N TYR A 412 -6.24 -9.05 2.13
CA TYR A 412 -5.72 -10.37 1.73
C TYR A 412 -6.05 -10.67 0.27
N ALA A 413 -5.86 -9.69 -0.62
CA ALA A 413 -6.19 -9.85 -2.02
C ALA A 413 -5.56 -11.14 -2.59
N GLY A 414 -6.38 -11.99 -3.22
CA GLY A 414 -5.94 -13.19 -3.94
C GLY A 414 -5.77 -14.48 -3.15
N ILE A 415 -5.91 -14.49 -1.82
CA ILE A 415 -5.64 -15.68 -0.99
C ILE A 415 -6.80 -16.14 -0.12
N CYS A 416 -8.04 -15.88 -0.53
CA CYS A 416 -9.24 -16.18 0.23
C CYS A 416 -10.28 -17.02 -0.53
N LEU A 417 -9.87 -17.74 -1.57
CA LEU A 417 -10.73 -18.61 -2.39
C LEU A 417 -11.97 -17.83 -2.90
N GLN A 418 -13.19 -18.33 -2.73
CA GLN A 418 -14.39 -17.64 -3.22
C GLN A 418 -14.67 -16.29 -2.55
N ASP A 419 -13.90 -15.92 -1.52
CA ASP A 419 -13.91 -14.57 -0.97
C ASP A 419 -12.99 -13.60 -1.71
N ASP A 420 -12.19 -14.07 -2.68
CA ASP A 420 -11.29 -13.23 -3.47
C ASP A 420 -12.05 -12.23 -4.33
N LEU A 421 -11.75 -10.98 -4.06
CA LEU A 421 -12.29 -9.82 -4.74
C LEU A 421 -11.45 -9.44 -5.95
N GLN A 422 -10.14 -9.65 -5.86
CA GLN A 422 -9.13 -9.49 -6.91
C GLN A 422 -7.85 -10.23 -6.49
N PRO A 423 -6.93 -10.51 -7.43
CA PRO A 423 -5.76 -11.35 -7.18
C PRO A 423 -4.64 -10.66 -6.39
N HIS A 424 -4.53 -9.33 -6.47
CA HIS A 424 -3.42 -8.59 -5.84
C HIS A 424 -3.87 -7.27 -5.26
N THR A 425 -3.04 -6.67 -4.43
CA THR A 425 -3.41 -5.48 -3.68
C THR A 425 -3.36 -4.22 -4.53
N ASP A 426 -4.27 -3.29 -4.29
CA ASP A 426 -4.14 -1.93 -4.78
C ASP A 426 -3.14 -1.15 -3.90
N PRO A 427 -2.30 -0.29 -4.48
CA PRO A 427 -1.20 0.43 -3.82
C PRO A 427 -1.66 1.59 -2.93
N TYR A 428 -2.61 1.33 -2.02
CA TYR A 428 -3.16 2.28 -1.06
C TYR A 428 -3.45 1.61 0.27
N PHE A 429 -3.21 2.35 1.34
CA PHE A 429 -3.81 2.04 2.62
C PHE A 429 -5.29 2.42 2.63
N SER A 430 -6.13 1.53 3.18
CA SER A 430 -7.49 1.90 3.55
C SER A 430 -7.44 3.05 4.56
N GLN A 431 -8.49 3.85 4.61
CA GLN A 431 -8.53 4.90 5.61
C GLN A 431 -8.46 4.34 7.04
N ARG A 432 -8.96 3.12 7.27
CA ARG A 432 -8.87 2.47 8.57
C ARG A 432 -7.42 2.27 8.98
N THR A 433 -6.58 1.78 8.07
CA THR A 433 -5.14 1.61 8.30
C THR A 433 -4.46 2.95 8.55
N ILE A 434 -4.75 3.98 7.74
CA ILE A 434 -4.22 5.34 7.94
C ILE A 434 -4.52 5.83 9.37
N ALA A 435 -5.73 5.58 9.87
CA ALA A 435 -6.12 5.97 11.22
C ALA A 435 -5.38 5.19 12.32
N GLU A 436 -5.16 3.88 12.14
CA GLU A 436 -4.43 3.04 13.09
C GLU A 436 -2.96 3.41 13.16
N VAL A 437 -2.29 3.53 12.01
CA VAL A 437 -0.90 3.97 11.91
C VAL A 437 -0.71 5.37 12.49
N SER A 438 -1.60 6.32 12.14
CA SER A 438 -1.56 7.68 12.72
C SER A 438 -1.74 7.67 14.24
N SER A 439 -2.62 6.79 14.76
CA SER A 439 -2.83 6.65 16.20
C SER A 439 -1.62 6.03 16.89
N TYR A 440 -0.97 5.05 16.27
CA TYR A 440 0.22 4.40 16.81
C TYR A 440 1.39 5.36 16.90
N THR A 441 1.67 6.09 15.83
CA THR A 441 2.83 6.99 15.72
C THR A 441 2.71 8.27 16.55
N THR A 442 1.53 8.55 17.12
CA THR A 442 1.27 9.76 17.93
C THR A 442 0.94 9.48 19.39
N ARG A 443 0.67 8.22 19.78
CA ARG A 443 0.35 7.87 21.17
C ARG A 443 1.62 7.64 21.99
N ALA A 444 1.54 7.91 23.28
CA ALA A 444 2.55 7.45 24.22
C ALA A 444 2.46 5.91 24.36
N LEU A 445 3.60 5.23 24.33
CA LEU A 445 3.70 3.80 24.63
C LEU A 445 4.39 3.58 25.98
N ARG A 446 4.34 2.35 26.47
CA ARG A 446 5.14 1.96 27.64
C ARG A 446 6.63 2.03 27.31
N PRO A 447 7.48 2.38 28.29
CA PRO A 447 8.93 2.28 28.13
C PRO A 447 9.37 0.87 27.76
N VAL A 448 10.48 0.79 27.02
CA VAL A 448 11.19 -0.44 26.71
C VAL A 448 12.19 -0.70 27.84
N ALA A 449 12.34 -1.95 28.27
CA ALA A 449 13.41 -2.32 29.18
C ALA A 449 14.65 -2.67 28.34
N GLU A 450 15.79 -2.18 28.80
CA GLU A 450 17.09 -2.41 28.15
C GLU A 450 17.42 -3.90 28.10
N VAL A 451 17.97 -4.35 26.96
CA VAL A 451 18.53 -5.68 26.80
C VAL A 451 19.89 -5.58 26.11
N GLN A 452 20.92 -6.14 26.73
CA GLN A 452 22.26 -6.21 26.17
C GLN A 452 22.72 -7.67 26.08
N ASN A 453 23.33 -8.05 24.96
CA ASN A 453 24.02 -9.32 24.81
C ASN A 453 25.51 -9.15 25.06
N VAL A 454 26.11 -10.14 25.70
CA VAL A 454 27.55 -10.29 25.85
C VAL A 454 27.95 -11.55 25.10
N SER A 455 28.65 -11.37 24.00
CA SER A 455 29.19 -12.42 23.14
C SER A 455 30.64 -12.68 23.54
N LEU A 456 30.99 -13.95 23.77
CA LEU A 456 32.33 -14.39 24.11
C LEU A 456 32.87 -15.27 22.98
N ALA A 457 34.18 -15.21 22.75
CA ALA A 457 34.87 -16.17 21.90
C ALA A 457 36.16 -16.63 22.56
N GLY A 458 36.50 -17.91 22.39
CA GLY A 458 37.68 -18.54 23.00
C GLY A 458 37.59 -18.74 24.52
N PHE A 459 36.41 -18.64 25.12
CA PHE A 459 36.17 -18.83 26.56
C PHE A 459 35.81 -20.29 26.89
N ASP A 460 36.73 -21.20 26.58
CA ASP A 460 36.49 -22.65 26.55
C ASP A 460 37.26 -23.45 27.62
N THR A 461 38.11 -22.79 28.40
CA THR A 461 39.02 -23.41 29.37
C THR A 461 38.74 -22.94 30.80
N ASP A 462 38.65 -23.88 31.74
CA ASP A 462 38.44 -23.55 33.16
C ASP A 462 39.60 -22.70 33.71
N GLY A 463 39.26 -21.70 34.50
CA GLY A 463 40.22 -20.70 34.98
C GLY A 463 40.35 -19.45 34.10
N GLU A 464 39.77 -19.45 32.89
CA GLU A 464 39.65 -18.23 32.10
C GLU A 464 38.71 -17.23 32.76
N THR A 465 38.97 -15.93 32.54
CA THR A 465 38.28 -14.87 33.28
C THR A 465 37.65 -13.84 32.36
N ILE A 466 36.53 -13.28 32.80
CA ILE A 466 35.96 -12.04 32.26
C ILE A 466 35.84 -11.02 33.40
N SER A 467 36.04 -9.74 33.10
CA SER A 467 35.86 -8.64 34.04
C SER A 467 34.73 -7.73 33.58
N LEU A 468 33.77 -7.51 34.47
CA LEU A 468 32.57 -6.69 34.25
C LEU A 468 32.71 -5.32 34.92
N ALA A 469 32.47 -4.26 34.17
CA ALA A 469 32.40 -2.89 34.67
C ALA A 469 31.25 -2.11 33.99
N TYR A 470 30.88 -0.97 34.55
CA TYR A 470 29.82 -0.10 34.02
C TYR A 470 30.15 1.39 34.17
N GLY A 471 29.88 2.18 33.12
CA GLY A 471 30.08 3.64 33.11
C GLY A 471 31.54 4.10 33.05
N THR A 472 31.75 5.42 33.01
CA THR A 472 33.08 6.06 32.89
C THR A 472 33.73 6.39 34.25
N GLY A 473 33.08 6.02 35.36
CA GLY A 473 33.43 6.46 36.73
C GLY A 473 34.09 5.43 37.66
N GLY A 474 34.45 4.23 37.20
CA GLY A 474 35.37 3.36 37.94
C GLY A 474 34.79 2.65 39.19
N GLY A 475 33.66 1.96 39.05
CA GLY A 475 33.42 0.81 39.93
C GLY A 475 34.57 -0.19 39.76
N THR A 476 35.05 -0.80 40.84
CA THR A 476 36.06 -1.88 40.72
C THR A 476 35.47 -2.98 39.85
N PRO A 477 36.13 -3.37 38.73
CA PRO A 477 35.62 -4.43 37.87
C PRO A 477 35.42 -5.72 38.67
N VAL A 478 34.30 -6.41 38.44
CA VAL A 478 34.05 -7.72 39.04
C VAL A 478 34.56 -8.78 38.07
N THR A 479 35.57 -9.54 38.50
CA THR A 479 36.12 -10.63 37.72
C THR A 479 35.39 -11.93 38.04
N LEU A 480 34.95 -12.62 37.00
CA LEU A 480 34.30 -13.93 37.05
C LEU A 480 35.18 -14.93 36.29
N THR A 481 35.24 -16.15 36.79
CA THR A 481 36.13 -17.21 36.34
C THR A 481 35.32 -18.42 35.87
N ARG A 482 35.61 -18.90 34.67
CA ARG A 482 35.02 -20.11 34.11
C ARG A 482 35.28 -21.31 35.02
N GLY A 483 34.23 -22.08 35.30
CA GLY A 483 34.30 -23.25 36.17
C GLY A 483 34.28 -22.94 37.67
N VAL A 484 34.23 -21.65 38.06
CA VAL A 484 34.19 -21.23 39.48
C VAL A 484 32.91 -20.46 39.79
N ASP A 485 32.72 -19.29 39.18
CA ASP A 485 31.64 -18.34 39.47
C ASP A 485 31.05 -17.70 38.20
N TYR A 486 31.34 -18.25 37.02
CA TYR A 486 30.62 -17.91 35.78
C TYR A 486 29.27 -18.65 35.69
N ASP A 487 28.25 -18.13 36.36
CA ASP A 487 26.86 -18.57 36.24
C ASP A 487 25.87 -17.40 36.29
N ALA A 488 24.59 -17.68 36.02
CA ALA A 488 23.56 -16.64 35.96
C ALA A 488 23.41 -15.84 37.26
N ALA A 489 23.53 -16.47 38.43
CA ALA A 489 23.31 -15.79 39.71
C ALA A 489 24.46 -14.86 40.06
N HIS A 490 25.70 -15.30 39.83
CA HIS A 490 26.88 -14.48 40.04
C HIS A 490 26.97 -13.34 39.01
N LEU A 491 26.59 -13.60 37.75
CA LEU A 491 26.48 -12.56 36.72
C LEU A 491 25.42 -11.51 37.09
N GLU A 492 24.22 -11.93 37.53
CA GLU A 492 23.17 -11.04 38.02
C GLU A 492 23.69 -10.15 39.16
N ALA A 493 24.25 -10.76 40.21
CA ALA A 493 24.79 -10.02 41.35
C ALA A 493 25.91 -9.04 40.98
N ALA A 494 26.82 -9.44 40.08
CA ALA A 494 27.90 -8.58 39.61
C ALA A 494 27.37 -7.36 38.85
N ILE A 495 26.40 -7.55 37.96
CA ILE A 495 25.82 -6.46 37.17
C ILE A 495 24.97 -5.54 38.05
N GLU A 496 24.18 -6.09 38.97
CA GLU A 496 23.38 -5.31 39.92
C GLU A 496 24.27 -4.44 40.81
N ALA A 497 25.41 -4.97 41.27
CA ALA A 497 26.39 -4.21 42.04
C ALA A 497 27.02 -3.06 41.25
N GLN A 498 27.27 -3.25 39.95
CA GLN A 498 27.85 -2.22 39.08
C GLN A 498 26.82 -1.15 38.66
N THR A 499 25.56 -1.53 38.50
CA THR A 499 24.54 -0.67 37.86
C THR A 499 23.48 -0.13 38.83
N GLY A 500 23.32 -0.75 40.00
CA GLY A 500 22.25 -0.42 40.96
C GLY A 500 20.85 -0.74 40.44
N ARG A 501 20.72 -1.60 39.42
CA ARG A 501 19.45 -1.96 38.77
C ARG A 501 19.26 -3.47 38.81
N ASP A 502 18.09 -3.92 39.21
CA ASP A 502 17.71 -5.34 39.14
C ASP A 502 17.80 -5.84 37.70
N VAL A 503 18.47 -6.98 37.49
CA VAL A 503 18.62 -7.60 36.17
C VAL A 503 18.19 -9.06 36.18
N THR A 504 17.92 -9.60 35.00
CA THR A 504 17.82 -11.04 34.77
C THR A 504 18.86 -11.42 33.73
N VAL A 505 19.75 -12.36 34.06
CA VAL A 505 20.75 -12.90 33.14
C VAL A 505 20.26 -14.23 32.60
N VAL A 506 20.24 -14.36 31.28
CA VAL A 506 19.78 -15.54 30.54
C VAL A 506 20.84 -15.96 29.52
N GLY A 507 20.66 -17.13 28.92
CA GLY A 507 21.54 -17.58 27.84
C GLY A 507 21.53 -16.62 26.65
N TRP A 508 22.66 -16.52 25.96
CA TRP A 508 22.82 -15.63 24.81
C TRP A 508 21.72 -15.85 23.75
N GLY A 509 21.17 -14.76 23.22
CA GLY A 509 20.13 -14.81 22.18
C GLY A 509 18.76 -15.35 22.65
N TYR A 510 18.49 -15.37 23.96
CA TYR A 510 17.19 -15.76 24.51
C TYR A 510 16.06 -14.90 23.94
N ASP A 511 15.00 -15.58 23.50
CA ASP A 511 13.76 -14.94 23.05
C ASP A 511 12.58 -15.40 23.91
N PRO A 512 12.03 -14.55 24.80
CA PRO A 512 10.88 -14.91 25.61
C PRO A 512 9.60 -15.14 24.80
N MET A 513 9.53 -14.67 23.54
CA MET A 513 8.43 -14.97 22.60
C MET A 513 8.67 -16.21 21.74
N GLY A 514 9.81 -16.91 21.89
CA GLY A 514 10.18 -18.05 21.05
C GLY A 514 9.34 -19.33 21.25
N SER A 515 8.41 -19.36 22.23
CA SER A 515 7.53 -20.51 22.51
C SER A 515 6.08 -20.09 22.77
N TYR A 516 5.13 -20.71 22.05
CA TYR A 516 3.69 -20.54 22.33
C TYR A 516 3.15 -21.40 23.46
N ARG A 517 3.83 -22.50 23.79
CA ARG A 517 3.36 -23.47 24.79
C ARG A 517 3.72 -23.04 26.20
N SER A 518 4.76 -22.23 26.33
CA SER A 518 5.28 -21.68 27.57
C SER A 518 5.63 -20.23 27.30
N TYR A 519 4.79 -19.29 27.77
CA TYR A 519 5.06 -17.86 27.68
C TYR A 519 5.16 -17.26 29.10
N PRO A 520 6.27 -16.58 29.45
CA PRO A 520 7.48 -16.46 28.64
C PRO A 520 8.15 -17.82 28.40
N ALA A 521 8.95 -17.93 27.33
CA ALA A 521 9.72 -19.13 27.02
C ALA A 521 10.61 -19.54 28.21
N LYS A 522 10.91 -20.83 28.34
CA LYS A 522 11.74 -21.31 29.46
C LYS A 522 13.12 -20.63 29.43
N LYS A 523 13.56 -20.06 30.56
CA LYS A 523 14.88 -19.43 30.73
C LYS A 523 15.98 -20.40 30.26
N THR A 524 16.84 -19.92 29.37
CA THR A 524 18.12 -20.55 29.03
C THR A 524 19.20 -20.02 29.96
N LEU A 525 20.27 -20.79 30.18
CA LEU A 525 21.39 -20.41 31.03
C LEU A 525 22.55 -19.86 30.18
N PRO A 526 23.40 -18.98 30.73
CA PRO A 526 24.70 -18.62 30.17
C PRO A 526 25.51 -19.86 29.77
N ASN A 527 26.35 -19.71 28.75
CA ASN A 527 27.29 -20.73 28.30
C ASN A 527 28.61 -20.07 27.86
N ASP A 528 29.52 -20.89 27.33
CA ASP A 528 30.86 -20.46 26.91
C ASP A 528 30.85 -19.42 25.78
N THR A 529 29.76 -19.35 24.99
CA THR A 529 29.63 -18.35 23.91
C THR A 529 29.01 -17.03 24.40
N GLY A 530 28.60 -16.96 25.67
CA GLY A 530 28.18 -15.74 26.34
C GLY A 530 26.82 -15.79 27.05
N PHE A 531 26.24 -14.61 27.25
CA PHE A 531 24.98 -14.42 27.98
C PHE A 531 24.21 -13.19 27.49
N GLN A 532 22.96 -13.05 27.91
CA GLN A 532 22.12 -11.87 27.68
C GLN A 532 21.66 -11.31 29.02
N VAL A 533 21.67 -9.99 29.13
CA VAL A 533 21.27 -9.21 30.30
C VAL A 533 20.00 -8.46 29.97
N ILE A 534 18.95 -8.72 30.74
CA ILE A 534 17.70 -7.98 30.69
C ILE A 534 17.67 -7.07 31.93
N PHE A 535 17.63 -5.76 31.75
CA PHE A 535 17.56 -4.80 32.87
C PHE A 535 16.14 -4.67 33.41
N SER A 536 15.66 -5.79 33.95
CA SER A 536 14.37 -5.95 34.59
C SER A 536 14.39 -7.25 35.41
N PRO A 537 13.70 -7.30 36.57
CA PRO A 537 13.59 -8.52 37.38
C PRO A 537 12.63 -9.56 36.77
N LYS A 538 12.07 -9.28 35.59
CA LYS A 538 11.12 -10.15 34.87
C LYS A 538 11.61 -10.47 33.47
N LEU A 539 11.37 -11.71 33.04
CA LEU A 539 11.47 -12.13 31.65
C LEU A 539 10.39 -11.41 30.82
N LEU A 540 10.83 -10.41 30.05
CA LEU A 540 10.08 -9.48 29.19
C LEU A 540 9.36 -10.20 28.02
N PRO A 541 8.54 -9.56 27.14
CA PRO A 541 8.29 -8.13 26.90
C PRO A 541 7.30 -7.43 27.84
N ARG A 542 6.45 -8.16 28.57
CA ARG A 542 5.33 -7.54 29.31
C ARG A 542 5.60 -7.37 30.79
N GLY A 543 6.19 -6.24 31.12
CA GLY A 543 6.46 -5.86 32.50
C GLY A 543 7.62 -4.89 32.67
N ALA A 544 8.12 -4.30 31.58
CA ALA A 544 9.14 -3.25 31.63
C ALA A 544 8.75 -2.24 32.72
N PRO A 545 9.64 -2.01 33.71
CA PRO A 545 9.39 -1.03 34.75
C PRO A 545 9.03 0.35 34.18
N ALA A 546 8.23 1.12 34.92
CA ALA A 546 7.84 2.46 34.47
C ALA A 546 9.04 3.42 34.41
N ASP A 547 10.10 3.08 35.14
CA ASP A 547 11.37 3.80 35.27
C ASP A 547 12.49 3.19 34.42
N SER A 548 12.17 2.34 33.43
CA SER A 548 13.17 1.90 32.44
C SER A 548 13.85 3.09 31.80
N VAL A 549 15.18 3.01 31.65
CA VAL A 549 16.03 4.02 31.02
C VAL A 549 16.96 3.36 30.01
N ASP A 550 17.50 4.18 29.11
CA ASP A 550 18.59 3.81 28.21
C ASP A 550 19.86 3.59 29.02
N MET A 551 20.43 2.38 29.00
CA MET A 551 21.61 2.06 29.80
C MET A 551 22.87 2.17 28.94
N ALA A 552 23.96 2.69 29.51
CA ALA A 552 25.25 2.57 28.86
C ALA A 552 25.61 1.09 28.59
N PRO A 553 26.38 0.78 27.54
CA PRO A 553 26.86 -0.58 27.33
C PRO A 553 27.68 -1.08 28.52
N LEU A 554 27.48 -2.34 28.91
CA LEU A 554 28.38 -3.03 29.83
C LEU A 554 29.80 -3.04 29.25
N GLN A 555 30.80 -2.87 30.12
CA GLN A 555 32.20 -3.02 29.76
C GLN A 555 32.63 -4.42 30.17
N VAL A 556 32.75 -5.32 29.21
CA VAL A 556 33.20 -6.69 29.44
C VAL A 556 34.56 -6.85 28.78
N THR A 557 35.57 -7.27 29.55
CA THR A 557 36.94 -7.46 29.08
C THR A 557 37.47 -8.81 29.56
N SER A 558 38.55 -9.31 28.95
CA SER A 558 39.26 -10.49 29.44
C SER A 558 40.77 -10.24 29.39
N THR A 559 41.49 -10.79 30.36
CA THR A 559 42.96 -10.89 30.35
C THR A 559 43.44 -12.28 29.97
N SER A 560 42.53 -13.24 29.78
CA SER A 560 42.85 -14.60 29.36
C SER A 560 43.26 -14.61 27.89
N PRO A 561 44.41 -15.20 27.53
CA PRO A 561 44.86 -15.25 26.13
C PRO A 561 43.84 -15.96 25.24
N GLY A 562 43.46 -15.35 24.12
CA GLY A 562 42.53 -15.95 23.16
C GLY A 562 41.06 -15.64 23.43
N VAL A 563 40.72 -15.14 24.62
CA VAL A 563 39.35 -14.74 24.95
C VAL A 563 39.07 -13.34 24.38
N SER A 564 38.00 -13.21 23.61
CA SER A 564 37.49 -11.91 23.14
C SER A 564 36.04 -11.71 23.56
N THR A 565 35.67 -10.44 23.73
CA THR A 565 34.38 -10.02 24.28
C THR A 565 33.75 -8.98 23.37
N HIS A 566 32.43 -9.08 23.18
CA HIS A 566 31.64 -8.09 22.46
C HIS A 566 30.33 -7.86 23.20
N VAL A 567 29.92 -6.59 23.32
CA VAL A 567 28.67 -6.21 23.97
C VAL A 567 27.80 -5.48 22.97
N ALA A 568 26.56 -5.95 22.83
CA ALA A 568 25.61 -5.48 21.85
C ALA A 568 24.26 -5.13 22.48
N GLU A 569 23.70 -3.98 22.12
CA GLU A 569 22.38 -3.56 22.58
C GLU A 569 21.28 -4.21 21.70
N THR A 570 20.50 -5.13 22.27
CA THR A 570 19.40 -5.84 21.58
C THR A 570 18.03 -5.18 21.79
N ALA A 571 17.88 -4.36 22.83
CA ALA A 571 16.82 -3.38 22.93
C ALA A 571 17.27 -2.19 23.75
N ARG A 572 17.02 -1.00 23.18
CA ARG A 572 17.26 0.26 23.84
C ARG A 572 16.19 0.56 24.88
N GLY A 573 16.61 0.73 26.12
CA GLY A 573 15.77 1.07 27.24
C GLY A 573 15.23 2.50 27.17
N GLY A 574 14.18 2.78 27.95
CA GLY A 574 13.59 4.11 28.06
C GLY A 574 12.34 4.31 27.19
N PRO A 575 11.97 5.58 26.92
CA PRO A 575 10.78 5.90 26.15
C PRO A 575 10.79 5.26 24.76
N ALA A 576 9.65 4.71 24.33
CA ALA A 576 9.52 4.16 22.99
C ALA A 576 9.65 5.26 21.92
N GLY A 577 10.38 4.95 20.85
CA GLY A 577 10.61 5.82 19.69
C GLY A 577 9.56 5.69 18.59
N ASN A 578 8.30 5.34 18.91
CA ASN A 578 7.25 5.08 17.91
C ASN A 578 6.86 6.32 17.06
N ALA A 579 7.30 7.51 17.46
CA ALA A 579 7.16 8.74 16.69
C ALA A 579 8.15 8.87 15.50
N GLY A 580 9.18 8.01 15.45
CA GLY A 580 10.28 8.06 14.49
C GLY A 580 11.50 8.82 15.01
N ASN A 581 12.65 8.63 14.36
CA ASN A 581 13.90 9.33 14.66
C ASN A 581 13.76 10.85 14.53
N THR A 582 13.08 11.32 13.48
CA THR A 582 12.79 12.75 13.31
C THR A 582 11.33 12.99 12.95
N VAL A 583 10.81 14.11 13.42
CA VAL A 583 9.47 14.62 13.08
C VAL A 583 9.65 16.04 12.59
N VAL A 584 9.49 16.26 11.29
CA VAL A 584 9.68 17.55 10.66
C VAL A 584 8.31 18.11 10.27
N GLU A 585 8.00 19.31 10.74
CA GLU A 585 6.89 20.08 10.21
C GLU A 585 7.27 20.58 8.82
N THR A 586 6.54 20.09 7.82
CA THR A 586 6.77 20.45 6.42
C THR A 586 6.16 21.82 6.13
N ALA A 587 6.40 22.37 4.94
CA ALA A 587 5.65 23.51 4.43
C ALA A 587 4.40 23.10 3.62
N ASN A 588 3.99 21.82 3.69
CA ASN A 588 2.77 21.30 3.08
C ASN A 588 1.63 21.31 4.09
N HIS A 589 0.41 21.63 3.66
CA HIS A 589 -0.80 21.62 4.47
C HIS A 589 -1.69 20.43 4.08
N ALA A 590 -2.27 19.77 5.08
CA ALA A 590 -3.24 18.73 4.81
C ALA A 590 -4.48 19.31 4.11
N PRO A 591 -5.10 18.59 3.16
CA PRO A 591 -6.31 19.07 2.49
C PRO A 591 -7.47 19.38 3.45
N VAL A 592 -8.42 20.17 2.99
CA VAL A 592 -9.72 20.38 3.66
C VAL A 592 -10.80 19.69 2.84
N VAL A 593 -11.48 18.72 3.46
CA VAL A 593 -12.45 17.85 2.79
C VAL A 593 -13.85 18.08 3.36
N SER A 594 -14.85 18.02 2.50
CA SER A 594 -16.27 18.08 2.88
C SER A 594 -17.06 17.00 2.16
N ALA A 595 -17.70 16.13 2.94
CA ALA A 595 -18.64 15.13 2.48
C ALA A 595 -20.04 15.76 2.30
N PRO A 596 -20.92 15.17 1.47
CA PRO A 596 -22.26 15.68 1.30
C PRO A 596 -23.12 15.40 2.56
N ALA A 597 -24.28 16.05 2.65
CA ALA A 597 -25.15 15.94 3.82
C ALA A 597 -25.67 14.51 4.07
N ASN A 598 -25.98 14.18 5.32
CA ASN A 598 -26.65 12.92 5.66
C ASN A 598 -28.04 12.83 5.00
N ARG A 599 -28.36 11.70 4.38
CA ARG A 599 -29.67 11.46 3.75
C ARG A 599 -30.25 10.09 4.09
N THR A 600 -31.55 9.94 3.89
CA THR A 600 -32.21 8.63 3.84
C THR A 600 -32.39 8.24 2.39
N ILE A 601 -31.90 7.06 2.03
CA ILE A 601 -31.99 6.49 0.68
C ILE A 601 -32.86 5.21 0.68
N PRO A 602 -33.51 4.89 -0.45
CA PRO A 602 -34.20 3.60 -0.61
C PRO A 602 -33.22 2.43 -0.59
N ARG A 603 -33.69 1.25 -0.15
CA ARG A 603 -32.92 0.01 -0.25
C ARG A 603 -32.79 -0.44 -1.71
N GLN A 604 -31.81 -1.30 -2.01
CA GLN A 604 -31.66 -1.94 -3.33
C GLN A 604 -31.68 -0.95 -4.51
N THR A 605 -31.13 0.25 -4.31
CA THR A 605 -31.18 1.31 -5.32
C THR A 605 -29.79 1.94 -5.48
N PRO A 606 -29.27 2.07 -6.71
CA PRO A 606 -28.02 2.78 -6.97
C PRO A 606 -28.02 4.20 -6.43
N PHE A 607 -26.86 4.67 -5.98
CA PHE A 607 -26.69 6.04 -5.50
C PHE A 607 -25.34 6.62 -5.88
N ARG A 608 -25.27 7.95 -5.89
CA ARG A 608 -24.05 8.71 -6.22
C ARG A 608 -23.72 9.68 -5.09
N LEU A 609 -22.47 9.64 -4.66
CA LEU A 609 -21.92 10.57 -3.68
C LEU A 609 -20.93 11.50 -4.36
N THR A 610 -21.04 12.79 -4.06
CA THR A 610 -20.12 13.84 -4.51
C THR A 610 -19.73 14.65 -3.28
N GLY A 611 -18.44 14.68 -2.96
CA GLY A 611 -17.89 15.60 -1.96
C GLY A 611 -17.07 16.70 -2.61
N ARG A 612 -16.20 17.32 -1.82
CA ARG A 612 -15.29 18.38 -2.25
C ARG A 612 -14.01 18.35 -1.43
N GLY A 613 -12.88 18.67 -2.07
CA GLY A 613 -11.61 18.96 -1.40
C GLY A 613 -11.06 20.31 -1.85
N ILE A 614 -10.34 20.98 -0.95
CA ILE A 614 -9.43 22.09 -1.27
C ILE A 614 -8.07 21.74 -0.68
N ASP A 615 -7.02 21.92 -1.46
CA ASP A 615 -5.67 21.94 -0.94
C ASP A 615 -5.23 23.41 -0.68
N PRO A 616 -4.82 23.77 0.55
CA PRO A 616 -4.39 25.15 0.84
C PRO A 616 -3.17 25.62 0.04
N ASP A 617 -2.32 24.69 -0.40
CA ASP A 617 -1.12 24.99 -1.18
C ASP A 617 -1.37 24.97 -2.69
N GLY A 618 -2.59 24.64 -3.12
CA GLY A 618 -3.00 24.58 -4.53
C GLY A 618 -2.64 23.27 -5.22
N ASP A 619 -2.28 22.23 -4.46
CA ASP A 619 -1.95 20.93 -5.02
C ASP A 619 -3.18 20.23 -5.62
N ALA A 620 -2.97 19.47 -6.69
CA ALA A 620 -4.01 18.66 -7.28
C ALA A 620 -4.36 17.48 -6.36
N LEU A 621 -5.64 17.33 -6.04
CA LEU A 621 -6.12 16.28 -5.13
C LEU A 621 -6.57 15.02 -5.86
N THR A 622 -6.26 13.87 -5.28
CA THR A 622 -6.91 12.60 -5.59
C THR A 622 -7.87 12.19 -4.48
N TYR A 623 -8.91 11.46 -4.85
CA TYR A 623 -10.05 11.14 -3.98
C TYR A 623 -10.31 9.63 -3.96
N LEU A 624 -10.74 9.16 -2.79
CA LEU A 624 -11.22 7.80 -2.59
C LEU A 624 -12.44 7.81 -1.68
N TRP A 625 -13.49 7.12 -2.11
CA TRP A 625 -14.70 6.91 -1.32
C TRP A 625 -14.69 5.48 -0.78
N GLU A 626 -14.77 5.32 0.54
CA GLU A 626 -14.73 4.02 1.22
C GLU A 626 -15.97 3.85 2.11
N GLN A 627 -16.52 2.64 2.15
CA GLN A 627 -17.51 2.30 3.18
C GLN A 627 -16.77 1.98 4.47
N ASN A 628 -17.12 2.68 5.55
CA ASN A 628 -16.47 2.59 6.85
C ASN A 628 -17.35 1.85 7.88
N ASP A 629 -18.15 0.88 7.41
CA ASP A 629 -18.94 0.01 8.27
C ASP A 629 -18.10 -1.22 8.65
N ILE A 630 -17.59 -1.24 9.88
CA ILE A 630 -16.80 -2.37 10.36
C ILE A 630 -17.63 -3.67 10.44
N GLY A 631 -16.99 -4.78 10.06
CA GLY A 631 -17.49 -6.13 10.25
C GLY A 631 -17.76 -6.46 11.73
N ARG A 632 -18.57 -7.49 11.98
CA ARG A 632 -18.88 -7.89 13.36
C ARG A 632 -17.76 -8.75 13.92
N ALA A 633 -17.27 -8.45 15.13
CA ALA A 633 -16.22 -9.26 15.77
C ALA A 633 -16.61 -10.76 15.83
N GLY A 634 -15.69 -11.65 15.42
CA GLY A 634 -15.92 -13.09 15.33
C GLY A 634 -16.93 -13.54 14.26
N GLN A 635 -17.47 -12.63 13.45
CA GLN A 635 -18.50 -12.91 12.44
C GLN A 635 -18.22 -12.13 11.15
N GLY A 636 -17.28 -12.64 10.34
CA GLY A 636 -17.08 -12.17 8.97
C GLY A 636 -18.22 -12.59 8.04
N THR A 637 -18.17 -12.16 6.79
CA THR A 637 -19.21 -12.45 5.79
C THR A 637 -18.55 -12.87 4.48
N LYS A 638 -18.93 -14.05 3.98
CA LYS A 638 -18.50 -14.53 2.66
C LYS A 638 -18.81 -13.51 1.57
N LEU A 639 -17.93 -13.36 0.60
CA LEU A 639 -18.13 -12.47 -0.53
C LEU A 639 -19.41 -12.85 -1.28
N VAL A 640 -19.51 -14.13 -1.68
CA VAL A 640 -20.63 -14.68 -2.47
C VAL A 640 -21.91 -14.98 -1.68
N SER A 641 -22.12 -14.30 -0.54
CA SER A 641 -23.36 -14.38 0.24
C SER A 641 -24.37 -13.32 -0.18
N ASN A 642 -25.60 -13.75 -0.49
CA ASN A 642 -26.75 -12.84 -0.67
C ASN A 642 -27.33 -12.31 0.65
N THR A 643 -26.92 -12.89 1.78
CA THR A 643 -27.30 -12.43 3.12
C THR A 643 -26.13 -11.70 3.74
N LYS A 644 -26.14 -10.36 3.65
CA LYS A 644 -25.16 -9.46 4.27
C LYS A 644 -25.87 -8.59 5.29
N VAL A 645 -25.67 -8.87 6.57
CA VAL A 645 -26.37 -8.18 7.67
C VAL A 645 -25.54 -7.01 8.21
N TRP A 646 -24.24 -7.21 8.37
CA TRP A 646 -23.32 -6.25 8.99
C TRP A 646 -22.07 -6.02 8.14
N GLY A 647 -21.47 -4.85 8.31
CA GLY A 647 -20.16 -4.54 7.75
C GLY A 647 -20.21 -4.03 6.31
N PRO A 648 -19.12 -4.18 5.56
CA PRO A 648 -18.94 -3.57 4.26
C PRO A 648 -19.67 -4.34 3.16
N LEU A 649 -20.21 -3.57 2.21
CA LEU A 649 -20.93 -4.04 1.03
C LEU A 649 -20.24 -3.62 -0.28
N PHE A 650 -19.45 -2.54 -0.24
CA PHE A 650 -18.78 -1.96 -1.40
C PHE A 650 -17.27 -2.05 -1.25
N ARG A 651 -16.59 -2.52 -2.29
CA ARG A 651 -15.12 -2.55 -2.42
C ARG A 651 -14.52 -1.15 -2.45
N VAL A 652 -13.22 -1.04 -2.13
CA VAL A 652 -12.53 0.26 -2.06
C VAL A 652 -12.50 0.97 -3.42
N PHE A 653 -12.18 0.26 -4.50
CA PHE A 653 -12.23 0.77 -5.87
C PHE A 653 -13.38 0.14 -6.63
N GLY A 654 -14.20 0.90 -7.36
CA GLY A 654 -15.36 0.35 -8.10
C GLY A 654 -15.01 -0.61 -9.25
N THR A 655 -13.72 -0.73 -9.55
CA THR A 655 -13.17 -1.53 -10.63
C THR A 655 -12.31 -2.65 -10.08
N TYR A 656 -12.44 -3.84 -10.68
CA TYR A 656 -11.57 -4.98 -10.42
C TYR A 656 -10.16 -4.69 -10.97
N ALA A 657 -9.14 -4.80 -10.13
CA ALA A 657 -7.75 -4.78 -10.57
C ALA A 657 -7.45 -6.10 -11.27
N ASP A 658 -7.11 -6.01 -12.55
CA ASP A 658 -6.84 -7.17 -13.39
C ASP A 658 -5.32 -7.34 -13.49
N VAL A 659 -4.73 -7.66 -12.35
CA VAL A 659 -3.28 -7.84 -12.16
C VAL A 659 -3.01 -9.35 -12.17
N SER A 660 -2.07 -9.83 -12.97
CA SER A 660 -1.63 -11.23 -12.88
C SER A 660 -0.44 -11.39 -11.91
N ASP A 661 -0.11 -12.62 -11.54
CA ASP A 661 1.02 -12.94 -10.65
C ASP A 661 2.37 -12.41 -11.17
N GLU A 662 2.47 -12.12 -12.46
CA GLU A 662 3.69 -11.62 -13.11
C GLU A 662 3.71 -10.11 -13.24
N ALA A 663 2.50 -9.56 -13.42
CA ALA A 663 2.28 -8.14 -13.39
C ALA A 663 2.74 -7.60 -12.02
N THR A 664 2.51 -8.33 -10.93
CA THR A 664 3.00 -7.91 -9.61
C THR A 664 4.50 -7.97 -9.45
N GLN A 665 5.25 -8.69 -10.28
CA GLN A 665 6.71 -8.64 -10.26
C GLN A 665 7.28 -7.36 -10.88
N GLN A 666 6.42 -6.46 -11.35
CA GLN A 666 6.78 -5.12 -11.81
C GLN A 666 6.40 -4.07 -10.75
N THR A 667 7.03 -2.91 -10.78
CA THR A 667 6.84 -1.86 -9.78
C THR A 667 6.62 -0.50 -10.41
N PRO A 668 5.42 0.13 -10.32
CA PRO A 668 4.11 -0.43 -9.94
C PRO A 668 3.62 -1.72 -10.65
N SER A 669 2.63 -2.46 -10.13
CA SER A 669 1.98 -3.52 -10.91
C SER A 669 1.00 -2.96 -11.96
N PRO A 670 0.92 -3.59 -13.15
CA PRO A 670 -0.12 -3.36 -14.13
C PRO A 670 -1.54 -3.62 -13.68
N GLY A 671 -2.45 -2.70 -14.00
CA GLY A 671 -3.87 -2.91 -13.77
C GLY A 671 -4.32 -2.68 -12.33
N GLU A 672 -3.41 -2.24 -11.45
CA GLU A 672 -3.75 -1.70 -10.13
C GLU A 672 -4.73 -0.54 -10.25
N ASN A 673 -5.66 -0.46 -9.31
CA ASN A 673 -6.52 0.71 -9.24
C ASN A 673 -5.76 1.91 -8.69
N THR A 674 -6.05 3.09 -9.26
CA THR A 674 -5.60 4.37 -8.71
C THR A 674 -6.76 5.19 -8.18
N ALA A 675 -6.48 6.04 -7.19
CA ALA A 675 -7.43 7.05 -6.72
C ALA A 675 -7.80 7.99 -7.87
N THR A 676 -9.00 8.56 -7.84
CA THR A 676 -9.52 9.35 -8.95
C THR A 676 -9.34 10.85 -8.69
N GLY A 677 -9.19 11.66 -9.74
CA GLY A 677 -9.27 13.13 -9.61
C GLY A 677 -10.70 13.63 -9.35
N SER A 678 -11.70 12.76 -9.43
CA SER A 678 -13.10 13.08 -9.20
C SER A 678 -13.49 12.84 -7.73
N PRO A 679 -14.08 13.84 -7.03
CA PRO A 679 -14.65 13.62 -5.70
C PRO A 679 -16.02 12.89 -5.75
N THR A 680 -16.40 12.37 -6.91
CA THR A 680 -17.67 11.68 -7.17
C THR A 680 -17.47 10.20 -7.42
N ARG A 681 -18.23 9.36 -6.72
CA ARG A 681 -18.33 7.91 -6.99
C ARG A 681 -19.79 7.45 -7.01
N VAL A 682 -20.06 6.47 -7.86
CA VAL A 682 -21.35 5.78 -7.99
C VAL A 682 -21.24 4.40 -7.32
N PHE A 683 -22.31 4.00 -6.63
CA PHE A 683 -22.42 2.72 -5.93
C PHE A 683 -23.71 2.01 -6.35
N PRO A 684 -23.63 0.83 -7.01
CA PRO A 684 -22.44 0.19 -7.58
C PRO A 684 -21.75 1.07 -8.63
N ASP A 685 -20.53 0.73 -9.05
CA ASP A 685 -19.86 1.46 -10.14
C ASP A 685 -20.79 1.67 -11.35
N LEU A 686 -20.73 2.85 -11.98
CA LEU A 686 -21.68 3.21 -13.03
C LEU A 686 -21.64 2.21 -14.21
N LYS A 687 -20.48 1.64 -14.55
CA LYS A 687 -20.39 0.61 -15.61
C LYS A 687 -21.15 -0.65 -15.21
N GLN A 688 -21.17 -1.00 -13.92
CA GLN A 688 -21.94 -2.14 -13.42
C GLN A 688 -23.45 -1.87 -13.42
N VAL A 689 -23.87 -0.66 -13.05
CA VAL A 689 -25.27 -0.21 -13.18
C VAL A 689 -25.70 -0.28 -14.65
N LEU A 690 -24.90 0.26 -15.57
CA LEU A 690 -25.17 0.25 -17.00
C LEU A 690 -25.21 -1.17 -17.61
N ALA A 691 -24.43 -2.10 -17.06
CA ALA A 691 -24.43 -3.51 -17.44
C ALA A 691 -25.56 -4.33 -16.80
N ASN A 692 -26.37 -3.72 -15.95
CA ASN A 692 -27.38 -4.38 -15.12
C ASN A 692 -26.80 -5.57 -14.33
N ASN A 693 -25.59 -5.37 -13.79
CA ASN A 693 -24.87 -6.37 -13.02
C ASN A 693 -24.87 -6.00 -11.53
N THR A 694 -26.07 -5.81 -10.98
CA THR A 694 -26.30 -5.39 -9.60
C THR A 694 -27.41 -6.23 -8.98
N ASN A 695 -27.55 -6.16 -7.67
CA ASN A 695 -28.67 -6.77 -6.94
C ASN A 695 -29.89 -5.83 -6.82
N ALA A 696 -29.98 -4.73 -7.58
CA ALA A 696 -31.04 -3.72 -7.42
C ALA A 696 -32.46 -4.28 -7.66
N LYS A 697 -32.62 -5.09 -8.71
CA LYS A 697 -33.93 -5.59 -9.13
C LYS A 697 -34.52 -6.61 -8.16
N ASP A 698 -33.68 -7.56 -7.73
CA ASP A 698 -34.12 -8.80 -7.09
C ASP A 698 -33.58 -8.93 -5.65
N GLY A 699 -32.67 -8.05 -5.23
CA GLY A 699 -31.94 -8.17 -3.97
C GLY A 699 -30.89 -9.25 -3.92
N THR A 700 -30.62 -9.92 -5.03
CA THR A 700 -29.70 -11.05 -5.11
C THR A 700 -28.75 -10.95 -6.29
N CYS A 701 -27.57 -11.53 -6.12
CA CYS A 701 -26.59 -11.82 -7.16
C CYS A 701 -26.61 -13.32 -7.50
N PRO A 702 -26.08 -13.72 -8.68
CA PRO A 702 -26.04 -15.12 -9.10
C PRO A 702 -25.43 -16.04 -8.05
N ARG A 703 -26.10 -17.16 -7.75
CA ARG A 703 -25.62 -18.13 -6.76
C ARG A 703 -24.30 -18.76 -7.21
N VAL A 704 -23.36 -18.86 -6.28
CA VAL A 704 -22.10 -19.60 -6.46
C VAL A 704 -22.20 -20.88 -5.63
N ALA A 705 -21.87 -22.01 -6.24
CA ALA A 705 -21.79 -23.27 -5.51
C ALA A 705 -20.56 -23.25 -4.58
N PRO A 706 -20.64 -23.81 -3.36
CA PRO A 706 -19.45 -23.97 -2.52
C PRO A 706 -18.39 -24.78 -3.28
N PRO A 707 -17.08 -24.54 -3.03
CA PRO A 707 -16.05 -25.38 -3.61
C PRO A 707 -16.24 -26.80 -3.07
N GLY A 708 -16.24 -27.79 -3.95
CA GLY A 708 -16.35 -29.20 -3.58
C GLY A 708 -15.08 -29.73 -2.92
N ASP A 709 -13.92 -29.19 -3.33
CA ASP A 709 -12.60 -29.42 -2.76
C ASP A 709 -11.80 -28.11 -2.86
N VAL A 710 -11.13 -27.72 -1.76
CA VAL A 710 -10.29 -26.51 -1.71
C VAL A 710 -9.01 -26.65 -2.55
N SER A 711 -8.57 -27.88 -2.82
CA SER A 711 -7.37 -28.16 -3.63
C SER A 711 -7.59 -27.98 -5.14
N THR A 712 -8.85 -27.91 -5.59
CA THR A 712 -9.25 -27.73 -7.00
C THR A 712 -10.01 -26.43 -7.23
N TYR A 713 -9.79 -25.45 -6.35
CA TYR A 713 -10.49 -24.16 -6.39
C TYR A 713 -10.41 -23.50 -7.76
N THR A 714 -11.57 -23.11 -8.28
CA THR A 714 -11.69 -22.29 -9.49
C THR A 714 -12.16 -20.88 -9.09
N PRO A 715 -11.44 -19.81 -9.49
CA PRO A 715 -11.84 -18.44 -9.22
C PRO A 715 -13.29 -18.13 -9.61
N VAL A 716 -13.99 -17.38 -8.73
CA VAL A 716 -15.35 -16.92 -9.03
C VAL A 716 -15.29 -15.98 -10.23
N LYS A 717 -16.14 -16.21 -11.24
CA LYS A 717 -16.18 -15.38 -12.44
C LYS A 717 -16.32 -13.90 -12.08
N ARG A 718 -15.46 -13.04 -12.65
CA ARG A 718 -15.43 -11.58 -12.40
C ARG A 718 -16.81 -10.90 -12.42
N ARG A 719 -17.68 -11.27 -13.37
CA ARG A 719 -19.05 -10.73 -13.43
C ARG A 719 -19.85 -10.99 -12.14
N ILE A 720 -19.69 -12.16 -11.53
CA ILE A 720 -20.36 -12.52 -10.28
C ILE A 720 -19.69 -11.79 -9.10
N VAL A 721 -18.36 -11.76 -9.04
CA VAL A 721 -17.59 -11.00 -8.04
C VAL A 721 -18.01 -9.54 -8.01
N ASN A 722 -18.11 -8.90 -9.19
CA ASN A 722 -18.55 -7.51 -9.33
C ASN A 722 -19.92 -7.24 -8.69
N CYS A 723 -20.88 -8.17 -8.82
CA CYS A 723 -22.19 -8.01 -8.20
C CYS A 723 -22.12 -8.10 -6.66
N PHE A 724 -21.30 -9.01 -6.13
CA PHE A 724 -21.19 -9.24 -4.68
C PHE A 724 -20.27 -8.26 -3.94
N SER A 725 -19.32 -7.66 -4.65
CA SER A 725 -18.36 -6.69 -4.12
C SER A 725 -18.86 -5.24 -4.19
N GLU A 726 -19.98 -5.00 -4.88
CA GLU A 726 -20.69 -3.72 -4.93
C GLU A 726 -22.18 -3.97 -4.62
N PHE A 727 -22.47 -4.51 -3.44
CA PHE A 727 -23.78 -5.04 -3.10
C PHE A 727 -24.71 -3.97 -2.49
N LEU A 728 -25.85 -3.69 -3.11
CA LEU A 728 -26.81 -2.74 -2.54
C LEU A 728 -27.46 -3.29 -1.25
N PRO A 729 -27.73 -2.43 -0.25
CA PRO A 729 -28.31 -2.88 1.01
C PRO A 729 -29.71 -3.46 0.82
N THR A 730 -29.93 -4.67 1.35
CA THR A 730 -31.24 -5.36 1.34
C THR A 730 -32.04 -5.07 2.62
N GLY A 731 -33.23 -5.65 2.74
CA GLY A 731 -34.03 -5.55 3.97
C GLY A 731 -33.37 -6.13 5.22
N ASP A 732 -32.37 -6.99 5.06
CA ASP A 732 -31.63 -7.62 6.16
C ASP A 732 -30.47 -6.76 6.67
N TYR A 733 -29.98 -5.83 5.85
CA TYR A 733 -28.82 -5.01 6.20
C TYR A 733 -29.10 -4.11 7.41
N ARG A 734 -28.08 -3.93 8.26
CA ARG A 734 -28.15 -3.17 9.51
C ARG A 734 -27.06 -2.10 9.66
N GLY A 735 -25.92 -2.22 8.97
CA GLY A 735 -24.79 -1.29 9.08
C GLY A 735 -23.59 -1.88 9.82
N ARG A 736 -22.80 -1.04 10.48
CA ARG A 736 -21.80 -1.46 11.49
C ARG A 736 -22.40 -1.88 12.83
N ARG A 737 -21.63 -2.61 13.65
CA ARG A 737 -21.98 -2.92 15.06
C ARG A 737 -22.35 -1.63 15.83
N GLY A 738 -23.43 -1.69 16.60
CA GLY A 738 -23.95 -0.55 17.37
C GLY A 738 -24.98 0.30 16.61
N THR A 739 -25.16 0.06 15.30
CA THR A 739 -26.27 0.67 14.56
C THR A 739 -27.59 0.04 14.97
N SER A 740 -28.61 0.85 15.22
CA SER A 740 -29.95 0.37 15.60
C SER A 740 -30.58 -0.43 14.47
N ALA A 741 -31.09 -1.63 14.78
CA ALA A 741 -31.82 -2.43 13.79
C ALA A 741 -33.09 -1.74 13.26
N LYS A 742 -33.64 -0.79 14.02
CA LYS A 742 -34.79 0.04 13.59
C LYS A 742 -34.38 1.12 12.59
N HIS A 743 -33.11 1.53 12.59
CA HIS A 743 -32.56 2.60 11.76
C HIS A 743 -31.25 2.15 11.09
N PRO A 744 -31.32 1.18 10.16
CA PRO A 744 -30.14 0.74 9.43
C PRO A 744 -29.48 1.91 8.69
N ALA A 745 -28.15 1.92 8.65
CA ALA A 745 -27.39 2.96 7.97
C ALA A 745 -26.06 2.42 7.44
N MET A 746 -25.60 3.01 6.34
CA MET A 746 -24.24 2.88 5.84
C MET A 746 -23.44 4.13 6.20
N HIS A 747 -22.15 3.98 6.48
CA HIS A 747 -21.23 5.06 6.78
C HIS A 747 -20.16 5.08 5.69
N PHE A 748 -20.02 6.20 4.99
CA PHE A 748 -19.00 6.40 3.98
C PHE A 748 -18.04 7.48 4.41
N ARG A 749 -16.81 7.38 3.91
CA ARG A 749 -15.73 8.32 4.14
C ARG A 749 -15.17 8.74 2.78
N LEU A 750 -15.03 10.04 2.58
CA LEU A 750 -14.28 10.61 1.47
C LEU A 750 -12.88 10.98 1.96
N THR A 751 -11.86 10.33 1.44
CA THR A 751 -10.45 10.67 1.71
C THR A 751 -9.89 11.44 0.51
N ALA A 752 -9.25 12.59 0.77
CA ALA A 752 -8.48 13.33 -0.22
C ALA A 752 -6.98 13.29 0.11
N ARG A 753 -6.15 13.26 -0.93
CA ARG A 753 -4.68 13.19 -0.85
C ARG A 753 -4.07 14.22 -1.80
N ASP A 754 -3.02 14.90 -1.35
CA ASP A 754 -2.22 15.79 -2.19
C ASP A 754 -1.05 15.09 -2.90
N GLY A 755 -0.56 13.95 -2.38
CA GLY A 755 0.61 13.24 -2.92
C GLY A 755 1.90 14.08 -2.91
N PHE A 756 2.10 14.90 -1.86
CA PHE A 756 3.29 15.75 -1.76
C PHE A 756 4.55 14.95 -1.38
N ALA A 757 5.62 15.08 -2.18
CA ALA A 757 6.81 14.22 -2.12
C ALA A 757 7.60 14.25 -0.79
N ASP A 758 7.56 15.37 -0.06
CA ASP A 758 8.24 15.53 1.23
C ASP A 758 7.26 15.52 2.42
N GLY A 759 6.15 14.80 2.28
CA GLY A 759 5.15 14.59 3.34
C GLY A 759 3.73 14.77 2.80
N GLY A 760 3.14 13.66 2.35
CA GLY A 760 1.78 13.65 1.80
C GLY A 760 0.74 14.01 2.85
N GLY A 761 -0.14 14.96 2.51
CA GLY A 761 -1.27 15.35 3.32
C GLY A 761 -2.51 14.51 3.01
N THR A 762 -3.12 13.95 4.06
CA THR A 762 -4.41 13.27 3.97
C THR A 762 -5.45 13.87 4.90
N ALA A 763 -6.64 14.08 4.37
CA ALA A 763 -7.81 14.49 5.14
C ALA A 763 -9.05 13.76 4.66
N HIS A 764 -10.07 13.72 5.51
CA HIS A 764 -11.31 13.05 5.19
C HIS A 764 -12.50 13.72 5.85
N ASP A 765 -13.69 13.41 5.32
CA ASP A 765 -14.96 13.70 5.96
C ASP A 765 -15.96 12.55 5.73
N ASP A 766 -16.97 12.45 6.60
CA ASP A 766 -17.87 11.31 6.68
C ASP A 766 -19.31 11.68 6.29
N VAL A 767 -19.98 10.77 5.58
CA VAL A 767 -21.42 10.84 5.34
C VAL A 767 -22.12 9.57 5.82
N ARG A 768 -23.26 9.75 6.48
CA ARG A 768 -24.15 8.67 6.90
C ARG A 768 -25.39 8.61 6.02
N LEU A 769 -25.60 7.45 5.40
CA LEU A 769 -26.77 7.14 4.60
C LEU A 769 -27.70 6.22 5.37
N ARG A 770 -28.84 6.74 5.85
CA ARG A 770 -29.88 5.90 6.46
C ARG A 770 -30.60 5.11 5.38
N ILE A 771 -30.92 3.85 5.65
CA ILE A 771 -31.63 2.99 4.71
C ILE A 771 -33.12 2.97 5.06
N SER A 772 -33.97 3.32 4.10
CA SER A 772 -35.41 3.24 4.28
C SER A 772 -35.86 1.78 4.40
N ARG A 773 -36.70 1.50 5.40
CA ARG A 773 -37.32 0.17 5.58
C ARG A 773 -38.57 -0.03 4.71
N THR A 774 -39.11 1.05 4.13
CA THR A 774 -40.38 1.05 3.40
C THR A 774 -40.25 1.51 1.95
N ALA A 775 -39.10 2.06 1.55
CA ALA A 775 -38.87 2.54 0.19
C ALA A 775 -37.79 1.72 -0.54
N GLY A 776 -37.99 1.51 -1.84
CA GLY A 776 -37.08 0.80 -2.74
C GLY A 776 -37.58 -0.61 -3.14
N PRO A 777 -37.01 -1.20 -4.21
CA PRO A 777 -36.04 -0.57 -5.13
C PRO A 777 -36.70 0.49 -6.02
N PHE A 778 -35.98 1.56 -6.33
CA PHE A 778 -36.36 2.54 -7.36
C PHE A 778 -35.80 2.08 -8.71
N LEU A 779 -36.67 1.90 -9.71
CA LEU A 779 -36.28 1.26 -10.98
C LEU A 779 -36.87 1.98 -12.19
N VAL A 780 -36.05 2.31 -13.20
CA VAL A 780 -36.50 2.79 -14.51
C VAL A 780 -37.08 1.61 -15.29
N THR A 781 -38.35 1.73 -15.68
CA THR A 781 -39.07 0.66 -16.36
C THR A 781 -39.24 0.90 -17.85
N SER A 782 -39.03 2.10 -18.36
CA SER A 782 -39.14 2.38 -19.80
C SER A 782 -37.85 2.09 -20.56
N GLN A 783 -37.94 1.93 -21.89
CA GLN A 783 -36.80 1.73 -22.81
C GLN A 783 -35.82 0.60 -22.42
N ARG A 784 -36.34 -0.48 -21.80
CA ARG A 784 -35.54 -1.63 -21.34
C ARG A 784 -35.45 -2.81 -22.33
N ALA A 785 -36.32 -2.86 -23.33
CA ALA A 785 -36.41 -3.98 -24.28
C ALA A 785 -35.37 -3.88 -25.42
N LYS A 786 -34.83 -5.03 -25.86
CA LYS A 786 -33.92 -5.10 -27.00
C LYS A 786 -34.60 -4.56 -28.26
N GLY A 787 -33.91 -3.71 -29.01
CA GLY A 787 -34.42 -3.15 -30.27
C GLY A 787 -35.39 -1.97 -30.09
N THR A 788 -35.58 -1.47 -28.87
CA THR A 788 -36.40 -0.26 -28.63
C THR A 788 -35.92 0.89 -29.51
N SER A 789 -36.84 1.53 -30.24
CA SER A 789 -36.51 2.60 -31.18
C SER A 789 -37.53 3.73 -31.20
N VAL A 790 -37.05 4.96 -31.01
CA VAL A 790 -37.85 6.19 -30.99
C VAL A 790 -37.38 7.16 -32.07
N ARG A 791 -38.17 8.21 -32.34
CA ARG A 791 -37.84 9.24 -33.34
C ARG A 791 -37.25 10.46 -32.63
N ALA A 792 -36.14 10.99 -33.17
CA ALA A 792 -35.54 12.23 -32.70
C ALA A 792 -36.53 13.40 -32.78
N GLY A 793 -36.45 14.33 -31.83
CA GLY A 793 -37.34 15.48 -31.79
C GLY A 793 -38.82 15.16 -31.51
N LYS A 794 -39.17 13.94 -31.07
CA LYS A 794 -40.53 13.60 -30.64
C LYS A 794 -40.63 13.40 -29.13
N PRO A 795 -41.80 13.67 -28.54
CA PRO A 795 -42.06 13.32 -27.15
C PRO A 795 -41.93 11.81 -26.93
N MET A 796 -41.35 11.43 -25.79
CA MET A 796 -41.17 10.04 -25.34
C MET A 796 -41.71 9.91 -23.91
N SER A 797 -42.38 8.79 -23.63
CA SER A 797 -42.77 8.46 -22.25
C SER A 797 -41.61 7.75 -21.54
N VAL A 798 -41.26 8.26 -20.36
CA VAL A 798 -40.32 7.66 -19.42
C VAL A 798 -41.11 7.23 -18.18
N THR A 799 -40.94 5.98 -17.75
CA THR A 799 -41.67 5.42 -16.61
C THR A 799 -40.70 4.75 -15.63
N TRP A 800 -41.02 4.83 -14.34
CA TRP A 800 -40.23 4.23 -13.27
C TRP A 800 -41.10 3.75 -12.11
N LYS A 801 -40.57 2.84 -11.31
CA LYS A 801 -41.19 2.32 -10.11
C LYS A 801 -40.86 3.24 -8.93
N VAL A 802 -41.83 4.05 -8.49
CA VAL A 802 -41.64 4.99 -7.36
C VAL A 802 -41.33 4.25 -6.07
N ASN A 803 -42.05 3.18 -5.75
CA ASN A 803 -41.73 2.27 -4.64
C ASN A 803 -41.46 2.99 -3.30
N GLY A 804 -42.36 3.90 -2.91
CA GLY A 804 -42.26 4.61 -1.62
C GLY A 804 -41.16 5.67 -1.55
N THR A 805 -40.51 6.02 -2.66
CA THR A 805 -39.42 7.03 -2.67
C THR A 805 -39.90 8.48 -2.70
N ARG A 806 -41.17 8.76 -2.99
CA ARG A 806 -41.71 10.13 -3.05
C ARG A 806 -41.46 10.95 -1.76
N PRO A 807 -41.63 10.41 -0.53
CA PRO A 807 -41.27 11.14 0.69
C PRO A 807 -39.77 11.36 0.87
N LEU A 808 -38.91 10.58 0.18
CA LEU A 808 -37.46 10.73 0.21
C LEU A 808 -36.96 11.77 -0.82
N ALA A 809 -37.65 11.86 -1.96
CA ALA A 809 -37.47 12.90 -2.96
C ALA A 809 -38.80 13.14 -3.71
N ALA A 810 -39.38 14.31 -3.52
CA ALA A 810 -40.67 14.67 -4.11
C ALA A 810 -40.59 14.86 -5.63
N ARG A 811 -39.39 15.16 -6.15
CA ARG A 811 -39.12 15.41 -7.56
C ARG A 811 -37.96 14.56 -8.05
N VAL A 812 -37.97 14.26 -9.34
CA VAL A 812 -36.89 13.58 -10.07
C VAL A 812 -36.52 14.40 -11.31
N ARG A 813 -35.25 14.33 -11.72
CA ARG A 813 -34.78 14.83 -13.02
C ARG A 813 -34.54 13.66 -13.97
N ILE A 814 -34.67 13.92 -15.26
CA ILE A 814 -34.47 12.90 -16.30
C ILE A 814 -33.35 13.36 -17.22
N LEU A 815 -32.33 12.53 -17.35
CA LEU A 815 -31.14 12.77 -18.15
C LEU A 815 -31.08 11.78 -19.31
N LEU A 816 -30.52 12.23 -20.43
CA LEU A 816 -30.21 11.41 -21.60
C LEU A 816 -28.70 11.33 -21.78
N SER A 817 -28.22 10.12 -22.00
CA SER A 817 -26.91 9.86 -22.59
C SER A 817 -27.11 9.40 -24.03
N THR A 818 -26.22 9.83 -24.93
CA THR A 818 -26.19 9.41 -26.34
C THR A 818 -24.99 8.53 -26.69
N ASP A 819 -24.15 8.19 -25.72
CA ASP A 819 -22.87 7.49 -25.86
C ASP A 819 -22.78 6.22 -24.97
N GLY A 820 -23.93 5.63 -24.66
CA GLY A 820 -24.04 4.38 -23.89
C GLY A 820 -23.92 4.57 -22.38
N GLY A 821 -24.09 5.79 -21.87
CA GLY A 821 -23.98 6.15 -20.46
C GLY A 821 -22.62 6.70 -20.04
N SER A 822 -21.74 7.00 -20.99
CA SER A 822 -20.40 7.55 -20.71
C SER A 822 -20.48 9.01 -20.29
N THR A 823 -21.38 9.79 -20.90
CA THR A 823 -21.70 11.18 -20.53
C THR A 823 -23.20 11.38 -20.35
N TRP A 824 -23.57 12.34 -19.47
CA TRP A 824 -24.95 12.65 -19.07
C TRP A 824 -25.24 14.15 -19.15
N SER A 825 -24.81 14.80 -20.25
CA SER A 825 -24.91 16.25 -20.43
C SER A 825 -26.30 16.75 -20.83
N THR A 826 -27.16 15.86 -21.36
CA THR A 826 -28.49 16.26 -21.85
C THR A 826 -29.55 16.12 -20.77
N VAL A 827 -30.08 17.25 -20.29
CA VAL A 827 -31.22 17.29 -19.36
C VAL A 827 -32.52 17.28 -20.16
N LEU A 828 -33.29 16.19 -20.07
CA LEU A 828 -34.60 16.10 -20.72
C LEU A 828 -35.71 16.76 -19.88
N THR A 829 -35.61 16.68 -18.56
CA THR A 829 -36.36 17.53 -17.64
C THR A 829 -35.54 17.77 -16.37
N PRO A 830 -35.38 19.04 -15.92
CA PRO A 830 -34.63 19.35 -14.70
C PRO A 830 -35.41 18.98 -13.42
N GLY A 831 -36.71 18.70 -13.51
CA GLY A 831 -37.52 18.30 -12.37
C GLY A 831 -38.98 18.06 -12.70
N THR A 832 -39.45 16.83 -12.50
CA THR A 832 -40.86 16.42 -12.56
C THR A 832 -41.26 15.77 -11.22
N ALA A 833 -42.55 15.62 -10.94
CA ALA A 833 -43.00 14.91 -9.75
C ALA A 833 -42.49 13.45 -9.75
N ASN A 834 -42.14 12.94 -8.56
CA ASN A 834 -41.80 11.52 -8.38
C ASN A 834 -43.11 10.70 -8.25
N ASP A 835 -43.81 10.50 -9.36
CA ASP A 835 -45.10 9.79 -9.44
C ASP A 835 -45.12 8.60 -10.41
N GLY A 836 -43.99 8.32 -11.06
CA GLY A 836 -43.77 7.09 -11.83
C GLY A 836 -43.82 7.27 -13.34
N SER A 837 -44.15 8.45 -13.85
CA SER A 837 -44.11 8.72 -15.29
C SER A 837 -43.86 10.17 -15.64
N ALA A 838 -43.20 10.42 -16.76
CA ALA A 838 -43.11 11.74 -17.35
C ALA A 838 -43.00 11.65 -18.87
N ARG A 839 -43.56 12.63 -19.57
CA ARG A 839 -43.37 12.80 -21.01
C ARG A 839 -42.26 13.82 -21.24
N VAL A 840 -41.21 13.41 -21.95
CA VAL A 840 -40.01 14.22 -22.20
C VAL A 840 -39.79 14.45 -23.69
N GLN A 841 -39.22 15.59 -24.04
CA GLN A 841 -38.92 15.95 -25.42
C GLN A 841 -37.51 15.51 -25.79
N LEU A 842 -37.36 14.60 -26.76
CA LEU A 842 -36.04 14.15 -27.19
C LEU A 842 -35.31 15.21 -28.03
N PRO A 843 -33.96 15.28 -27.95
CA PRO A 843 -33.15 16.10 -28.85
C PRO A 843 -33.23 15.57 -30.29
N ARG A 844 -32.67 16.34 -31.24
CA ARG A 844 -32.68 16.00 -32.67
C ARG A 844 -31.56 15.03 -33.06
N ASP A 845 -30.59 14.82 -32.18
CA ASP A 845 -29.44 13.96 -32.43
C ASP A 845 -29.85 12.48 -32.46
N ALA A 846 -29.35 11.78 -33.48
CA ALA A 846 -29.57 10.35 -33.63
C ALA A 846 -28.45 9.56 -32.96
N THR A 847 -28.78 8.43 -32.35
CA THR A 847 -27.80 7.51 -31.76
C THR A 847 -28.39 6.12 -31.63
N SER A 848 -27.55 5.09 -31.68
CA SER A 848 -27.91 3.70 -31.32
C SER A 848 -27.62 3.36 -29.86
N ARG A 849 -26.97 4.26 -29.12
CA ARG A 849 -26.45 4.04 -27.77
C ARG A 849 -27.13 4.93 -26.72
N ALA A 850 -28.42 5.22 -26.89
CA ALA A 850 -29.12 6.11 -25.95
C ALA A 850 -29.40 5.40 -24.61
N ARG A 851 -29.24 6.13 -23.50
CA ARG A 851 -29.63 5.70 -22.14
C ARG A 851 -30.38 6.81 -21.41
N ILE A 852 -31.36 6.42 -20.58
CA ILE A 852 -32.15 7.32 -19.75
C ILE A 852 -31.85 7.05 -18.28
N MET A 853 -31.50 8.10 -17.55
CA MET A 853 -31.37 8.09 -16.10
C MET A 853 -32.53 8.88 -15.50
N VAL A 854 -33.16 8.32 -14.48
CA VAL A 854 -34.08 9.05 -13.60
C VAL A 854 -33.40 9.18 -12.26
N GLU A 855 -33.14 10.42 -11.84
CA GLU A 855 -32.37 10.73 -10.64
C GLU A 855 -33.21 11.58 -9.68
N ALA A 856 -33.11 11.30 -8.39
CA ALA A 856 -33.73 12.11 -7.35
C ALA A 856 -33.19 13.54 -7.33
N VAL A 857 -34.09 14.53 -7.16
CA VAL A 857 -33.69 15.89 -6.80
C VAL A 857 -33.55 15.97 -5.29
N ASP A 858 -32.49 16.62 -4.79
CA ASP A 858 -32.15 16.77 -3.36
C ASP A 858 -31.93 15.45 -2.58
N ASN A 859 -31.58 14.37 -3.30
CA ASN A 859 -31.20 13.07 -2.73
C ASN A 859 -30.18 12.37 -3.66
N TYR A 860 -29.65 11.21 -3.26
CA TYR A 860 -28.51 10.57 -3.94
C TYR A 860 -28.88 9.41 -4.86
N PHE A 861 -30.12 8.92 -4.77
CA PHE A 861 -30.53 7.71 -5.48
C PHE A 861 -30.97 7.99 -6.92
N PHE A 862 -30.72 7.02 -7.80
CA PHE A 862 -31.12 7.06 -9.20
C PHE A 862 -31.28 5.64 -9.74
N ASP A 863 -31.80 5.54 -10.96
CA ASP A 863 -31.66 4.32 -11.76
C ASP A 863 -31.56 4.65 -13.25
N VAL A 864 -31.05 3.70 -14.04
CA VAL A 864 -30.87 3.81 -15.49
C VAL A 864 -31.59 2.67 -16.19
N ASN A 865 -32.19 2.94 -17.35
CA ASN A 865 -32.82 1.89 -18.14
C ASN A 865 -31.82 0.76 -18.49
N ASP A 866 -32.30 -0.49 -18.52
CA ASP A 866 -31.44 -1.69 -18.56
C ASP A 866 -30.53 -1.83 -19.79
N ARG A 867 -30.85 -1.16 -20.90
CA ARG A 867 -30.19 -1.37 -22.21
C ARG A 867 -30.18 -0.12 -23.07
N ASP A 868 -29.25 -0.08 -24.03
CA ASP A 868 -29.24 0.93 -25.06
C ASP A 868 -30.53 0.86 -25.91
N PHE A 869 -31.06 2.03 -26.28
CA PHE A 869 -32.14 2.17 -27.26
C PHE A 869 -31.72 3.10 -28.40
N ARG A 870 -32.43 3.00 -29.54
CA ARG A 870 -32.10 3.78 -30.74
C ARG A 870 -32.97 5.04 -30.85
N ILE A 871 -32.33 6.20 -30.96
CA ILE A 871 -32.95 7.46 -31.41
C ILE A 871 -32.67 7.60 -32.91
N ARG A 872 -33.72 7.52 -33.73
CA ARG A 872 -33.62 7.61 -35.19
C ARG A 872 -33.71 9.06 -35.65
N ALA A 873 -32.86 9.44 -36.60
CA ALA A 873 -32.95 10.73 -37.28
C ALA A 873 -34.37 10.94 -37.86
N ARG A 874 -34.79 12.20 -37.93
CA ARG A 874 -36.03 12.56 -38.61
C ARG A 874 -35.80 12.29 -40.10
N GLY A 875 -36.55 11.37 -40.69
CA GLY A 875 -36.46 11.10 -42.13
C GLY A 875 -36.66 12.41 -42.89
N GLY A 876 -35.68 12.80 -43.70
CA GLY A 876 -35.86 13.86 -44.67
C GLY A 876 -36.97 13.43 -45.62
N SER A 877 -37.98 14.27 -45.78
CA SER A 877 -38.83 14.18 -46.96
C SER A 877 -37.90 14.33 -48.16
N ARG A 878 -37.79 13.27 -48.99
CA ARG A 878 -37.36 13.44 -50.37
C ARG A 878 -38.46 14.29 -51.01
N GLY A 879 -38.19 15.59 -51.15
CA GLY A 879 -38.93 16.48 -52.03
C GLY A 879 -38.47 16.26 -53.46
#